data_AF-A0A1J9S7L2-F1
#
_entry.id   AF-A0A1J9S7L2-F1
#
_cell.length_a   1.000
_cell.length_b   1.000
_cell.length_c   1.000
_cell.angle_alpha   90.00
_cell.angle_beta   90.00
_cell.angle_gamma   90.00
#
_symmetry.space_group_name_H-M   'P 1'
#
loop_
_entity.id
_entity.type
_entity.pdbx_description
1 polymer ?
#
loop_
_entity_poly.entity_id
_entity_poly.type
_entity_poly.pdbx_seq_one_letter_code
_entity_poly.pdbx_strand_id
1 'polypeptide(L)'
;MLFPLAKRSSVKQCANDILTTSLQGSDDNIGSAQETEPVSASRLLSTLAPVALYAAIWLALFLILRRVFVRKYQARSYLNTLKEEERSPQLPPGLFSWIAAFVKIPDSYVLTHHSLDGFLFLRLLKMAVITCFVGAAICIPVLFPVNITGGGGQEQLDILNLSNVSGTYWRYFAHTACAYVFFGFVMFMITRESIFYINLRQAFLMSPLYAKRLSSRTVLFTSVPEYYLHESRMRDLLGDHVKRVWLPTDTSELEEKVEERDKIAMKLEGAETKLCKLVNAAKLKAEKAGNSREEEMAEINGHGSTESGSVAARWISAKKRPTHRLKPLIGKKVDTIDWSRAQLEKLIPEIEKEQAKHRAADTKKVNSVFVEFNSIGEAQAAYQSLTHHQALHMAPRYIGITPTEVIWSNLSIKWWERVIRVIATTAFITCLVVFWSIPVAFVGAISNVQNLICIIPALSFINDIPTAIKGVVTGLLPVILLAVLMSLLPIILRMMAKLSGDPTKSAVELTVQNYYFAFQVVQVFLVATLGSAAASAVGDIVENPTGIPGKLATSIPTASGFYLSYFVLQGLGVVSGLLVGLAGLVIAKVLSKLLDSTPRKMYKRWISLSGLGWGTVFPVYTNLFVIAICYACIAPLVLLFAAIGMWFFYFAYRYNLLFVYDIDVDTKGLVYPRALQQLFVGLYIAEICLIGLFAIQLGDKSALGPFILMIVLLIFTFLYHASLNAALDPLLKYLPKSLEEEERRLLAAESDLPANERADAPTNGFEKAGAAEDGYLDPRVPPHEKPGMIKKFLRPDIYTDYPTMRRMVPRSFADPDALYAPEVERDAFFHPSVTSEPPMLWIPRDSAGCSRQEVHDTGKVIAITDVAAHFDEKNNLVWDPEAEVPIAEPKIYY
;
A
#
# COMPACT_ATOMS: atom_id res chain seq x y z
N MET A 1 -21.76 27.29 -47.66
CA MET A 1 -23.13 27.40 -47.11
C MET A 1 -23.73 26.00 -47.02
N LEU A 2 -24.36 25.69 -45.88
CA LEU A 2 -25.25 24.54 -45.63
C LEU A 2 -24.60 23.13 -45.55
N PHE A 3 -23.90 22.85 -44.44
CA PHE A 3 -23.76 21.51 -43.85
C PHE A 3 -24.05 21.64 -42.34
N PRO A 4 -24.82 20.74 -41.71
CA PRO A 4 -26.05 21.18 -41.07
C PRO A 4 -25.94 21.43 -39.55
N LEU A 5 -26.58 22.52 -39.12
CA LEU A 5 -26.93 22.84 -37.73
C LEU A 5 -27.70 21.70 -37.01
N ALA A 6 -28.30 20.75 -37.76
CA ALA A 6 -28.98 19.57 -37.24
C ALA A 6 -28.04 18.58 -36.48
N LYS A 7 -26.75 18.52 -36.83
CA LYS A 7 -25.81 17.64 -36.11
C LYS A 7 -25.43 18.21 -34.73
N ARG A 8 -25.41 19.54 -34.58
CA ARG A 8 -25.21 20.20 -33.28
C ARG A 8 -26.46 20.15 -32.40
N SER A 9 -27.67 20.18 -32.96
CA SER A 9 -28.90 19.98 -32.15
C SER A 9 -29.05 18.52 -31.72
N SER A 10 -28.75 17.55 -32.59
CA SER A 10 -28.75 16.12 -32.25
C SER A 10 -27.70 15.76 -31.18
N VAL A 11 -26.49 16.33 -31.24
CA VAL A 11 -25.48 16.12 -30.18
C VAL A 11 -25.87 16.81 -28.87
N LYS A 12 -26.48 18.01 -28.91
CA LYS A 12 -26.99 18.67 -27.70
C LYS A 12 -28.20 17.95 -27.09
N GLN A 13 -29.07 17.39 -27.92
CA GLN A 13 -30.24 16.64 -27.49
C GLN A 13 -29.84 15.26 -26.97
N CYS A 14 -28.90 14.56 -27.63
CA CYS A 14 -28.27 13.33 -27.12
C CYS A 14 -27.49 13.60 -25.82
N ALA A 15 -26.79 14.74 -25.68
CA ALA A 15 -26.12 15.12 -24.43
C ALA A 15 -27.10 15.46 -23.30
N ASN A 16 -28.23 16.11 -23.61
CA ASN A 16 -29.31 16.33 -22.65
C ASN A 16 -30.00 15.02 -22.25
N ASP A 17 -30.24 14.11 -23.20
CA ASP A 17 -30.80 12.78 -22.95
C ASP A 17 -29.83 11.91 -22.13
N ILE A 18 -28.53 11.99 -22.38
CA ILE A 18 -27.50 11.35 -21.54
C ILE A 18 -27.49 11.96 -20.13
N LEU A 19 -27.66 13.28 -19.99
CA LEU A 19 -27.76 13.95 -18.68
C LEU A 19 -29.04 13.56 -17.92
N THR A 20 -30.20 13.51 -18.58
CA THR A 20 -31.46 13.07 -17.95
C THR A 20 -31.49 11.57 -17.66
N THR A 21 -30.90 10.73 -18.53
CA THR A 21 -30.72 9.29 -18.27
C THR A 21 -29.66 9.05 -17.19
N SER A 22 -28.66 9.92 -17.05
CA SER A 22 -27.69 9.86 -15.92
C SER A 22 -28.30 10.28 -14.58
N LEU A 23 -29.35 11.11 -14.60
CA LEU A 23 -30.12 11.50 -13.41
C LEU A 23 -31.19 10.44 -13.05
N GLN A 24 -31.73 9.73 -14.04
CA GLN A 24 -32.56 8.55 -13.85
C GLN A 24 -31.66 7.30 -13.84
N GLY A 25 -31.01 7.03 -12.70
CA GLY A 25 -30.10 5.88 -12.49
C GLY A 25 -30.71 4.53 -12.89
N SER A 26 -30.63 4.22 -14.17
CA SER A 26 -31.09 2.99 -14.82
C SER A 26 -29.88 2.29 -15.45
N ASP A 27 -28.85 2.15 -14.63
CA ASP A 27 -27.62 1.44 -14.97
C ASP A 27 -27.51 0.24 -14.01
N ASP A 28 -27.89 -0.95 -14.48
CA ASP A 28 -27.80 -2.22 -13.73
C ASP A 28 -26.35 -2.57 -13.33
N ASN A 29 -25.36 -1.84 -13.87
CA ASN A 29 -23.93 -2.02 -13.59
C ASN A 29 -23.37 -1.04 -12.55
N ILE A 30 -24.16 -0.08 -12.06
CA ILE A 30 -23.82 0.70 -10.86
C ILE A 30 -24.61 0.06 -9.73
N GLY A 31 -23.92 -0.80 -8.98
CA GLY A 31 -24.50 -1.64 -7.93
C GLY A 31 -25.39 -0.88 -6.94
N SER A 32 -26.66 -0.79 -7.28
CA SER A 32 -27.73 -0.50 -6.34
C SER A 32 -27.87 -1.72 -5.46
N ALA A 33 -27.60 -1.58 -4.16
CA ALA A 33 -27.87 -2.65 -3.21
C ALA A 33 -29.37 -2.81 -2.93
N GLN A 34 -30.22 -1.88 -3.38
CA GLN A 34 -31.67 -2.03 -3.28
C GLN A 34 -32.16 -3.07 -4.28
N GLU A 35 -32.65 -4.20 -3.75
CA GLU A 35 -33.36 -5.23 -4.49
C GLU A 35 -34.88 -5.01 -4.34
N THR A 36 -35.62 -5.03 -5.44
CA THR A 36 -37.09 -4.90 -5.45
C THR A 36 -37.80 -6.21 -5.13
N GLU A 37 -37.12 -7.35 -5.26
CA GLU A 37 -37.66 -8.68 -4.98
C GLU A 37 -36.97 -9.29 -3.75
N PRO A 38 -37.69 -10.04 -2.90
CA PRO A 38 -37.14 -10.62 -1.67
C PRO A 38 -35.99 -11.61 -1.96
N VAL A 39 -35.04 -11.68 -1.03
CA VAL A 39 -33.81 -12.46 -1.19
C VAL A 39 -34.12 -13.95 -1.04
N SER A 40 -34.05 -14.68 -2.16
CA SER A 40 -34.24 -16.14 -2.14
C SER A 40 -32.93 -16.90 -1.88
N ALA A 41 -33.03 -18.03 -1.19
CA ALA A 41 -31.91 -18.98 -1.10
C ALA A 41 -31.43 -19.45 -2.49
N SER A 42 -32.34 -19.53 -3.46
CA SER A 42 -32.04 -19.82 -4.86
C SER A 42 -31.17 -18.73 -5.49
N ARG A 43 -31.45 -17.44 -5.21
CA ARG A 43 -30.66 -16.31 -5.70
C ARG A 43 -29.25 -16.31 -5.09
N LEU A 44 -29.13 -16.47 -3.78
CA LEU A 44 -27.80 -16.63 -3.15
C LEU A 44 -27.03 -17.82 -3.73
N LEU A 45 -27.70 -18.93 -4.03
CA LEU A 45 -27.06 -20.07 -4.68
C LEU A 45 -26.63 -19.72 -6.12
N SER A 46 -27.47 -18.97 -6.85
CA SER A 46 -27.19 -18.54 -8.22
C SER A 46 -26.03 -17.52 -8.32
N THR A 47 -25.74 -16.77 -7.25
CA THR A 47 -24.54 -15.92 -7.16
C THR A 47 -23.34 -16.72 -6.64
N LEU A 48 -23.53 -17.58 -5.64
CA LEU A 48 -22.47 -18.40 -5.05
C LEU A 48 -21.89 -19.42 -6.04
N ALA A 49 -22.72 -20.12 -6.81
CA ALA A 49 -22.27 -21.18 -7.72
C ALA A 49 -21.27 -20.69 -8.79
N PRO A 50 -21.53 -19.63 -9.58
CA PRO A 50 -20.57 -19.13 -10.56
C PRO A 50 -19.31 -18.55 -9.90
N VAL A 51 -19.45 -17.88 -8.73
CA VAL A 51 -18.31 -17.34 -7.99
C VAL A 51 -17.43 -18.47 -7.41
N ALA A 52 -18.04 -19.52 -6.88
CA ALA A 52 -17.34 -20.70 -6.38
C ALA A 52 -16.65 -21.47 -7.51
N LEU A 53 -17.31 -21.60 -8.68
CA LEU A 53 -16.69 -22.19 -9.87
C LEU A 53 -15.50 -21.35 -10.35
N TYR A 54 -15.66 -20.03 -10.43
CA TYR A 54 -14.57 -19.11 -10.72
C TYR A 54 -13.42 -19.29 -9.72
N ALA A 55 -13.71 -19.25 -8.42
CA ALA A 55 -12.70 -19.41 -7.38
C ALA A 55 -12.00 -20.76 -7.45
N ALA A 56 -12.71 -21.85 -7.77
CA ALA A 56 -12.12 -23.18 -7.96
C ALA A 56 -11.16 -23.22 -9.16
N ILE A 57 -11.54 -22.61 -10.30
CA ILE A 57 -10.67 -22.49 -11.48
C ILE A 57 -9.41 -21.69 -11.15
N TRP A 58 -9.57 -20.55 -10.46
CA TRP A 58 -8.45 -19.69 -10.07
C TRP A 58 -7.55 -20.36 -9.03
N LEU A 59 -8.12 -21.10 -8.08
CA LEU A 59 -7.34 -21.88 -7.11
C LEU A 59 -6.56 -23.01 -7.81
N ALA A 60 -7.17 -23.73 -8.75
CA ALA A 60 -6.47 -24.74 -9.54
C ALA A 60 -5.31 -24.12 -10.34
N LEU A 61 -5.55 -22.96 -10.95
CA LEU A 61 -4.52 -22.21 -11.65
C LEU A 61 -3.39 -21.76 -10.72
N PHE A 62 -3.71 -21.28 -9.51
CA PHE A 62 -2.72 -20.93 -8.50
C PHE A 62 -1.83 -22.13 -8.13
N LEU A 63 -2.43 -23.30 -7.85
CA LEU A 63 -1.69 -24.50 -7.47
C LEU A 63 -0.70 -24.96 -8.55
N ILE A 64 -1.06 -24.77 -9.83
CA ILE A 64 -0.18 -25.06 -10.97
C ILE A 64 0.90 -23.98 -11.13
N LEU A 65 0.50 -22.71 -11.22
CA LEU A 65 1.41 -21.60 -11.48
C LEU A 65 2.43 -21.39 -10.35
N ARG A 66 2.06 -21.66 -9.10
CA ARG A 66 2.96 -21.60 -7.94
C ARG A 66 4.18 -22.50 -8.09
N ARG A 67 4.03 -23.66 -8.73
CA ARG A 67 5.13 -24.61 -8.97
C ARG A 67 6.04 -24.18 -10.10
N VAL A 68 5.44 -23.67 -11.17
CA VAL A 68 6.18 -23.29 -12.39
C VAL A 68 6.90 -21.96 -12.20
N PHE A 69 6.28 -21.00 -11.53
CA PHE A 69 6.79 -19.64 -11.35
C PHE A 69 7.18 -19.37 -9.90
N VAL A 70 8.12 -20.15 -9.37
CA VAL A 70 8.67 -20.00 -8.00
C VAL A 70 9.08 -18.55 -7.73
N ARG A 71 9.69 -17.89 -8.73
CA ARG A 71 10.07 -16.47 -8.69
C ARG A 71 8.94 -15.59 -8.16
N LYS A 72 7.74 -15.75 -8.69
CA LYS A 72 6.61 -14.87 -8.39
C LYS A 72 5.91 -15.25 -7.08
N TYR A 73 5.72 -16.53 -6.83
CA TYR A 73 4.87 -17.02 -5.74
C TYR A 73 5.62 -17.35 -4.44
N GLN A 74 6.95 -17.38 -4.48
CA GLN A 74 7.85 -17.60 -3.34
C GLN A 74 9.07 -16.66 -3.40
N ALA A 75 8.85 -15.43 -3.88
CA ALA A 75 9.86 -14.38 -4.04
C ALA A 75 10.81 -14.26 -2.84
N ARG A 76 10.22 -14.26 -1.65
CA ARG A 76 10.93 -14.05 -0.39
C ARG A 76 11.74 -15.24 0.11
N SER A 77 11.61 -16.40 -0.52
CA SER A 77 12.33 -17.61 -0.11
C SER A 77 13.62 -17.86 -0.89
N TYR A 78 13.83 -17.17 -2.01
CA TYR A 78 15.01 -17.37 -2.88
C TYR A 78 15.80 -16.10 -3.21
N LEU A 79 15.24 -14.89 -3.03
CA LEU A 79 15.96 -13.68 -3.44
C LEU A 79 17.21 -13.47 -2.58
N ASN A 80 18.37 -13.44 -3.24
CA ASN A 80 19.65 -13.21 -2.58
C ASN A 80 19.79 -11.78 -2.04
N THR A 81 19.01 -10.82 -2.54
CA THR A 81 19.00 -9.44 -2.05
C THR A 81 18.36 -9.27 -0.67
N LEU A 82 17.54 -10.23 -0.24
CA LEU A 82 17.02 -10.27 1.12
C LEU A 82 18.07 -10.91 2.03
N LYS A 83 18.27 -10.31 3.20
CA LYS A 83 19.11 -10.90 4.24
C LYS A 83 18.55 -12.26 4.65
N GLU A 84 19.42 -13.16 5.10
CA GLU A 84 19.01 -14.51 5.51
C GLU A 84 17.91 -14.48 6.59
N GLU A 85 17.99 -13.53 7.51
CA GLU A 85 17.00 -13.24 8.57
C GLU A 85 15.65 -12.70 8.07
N GLU A 86 15.53 -12.25 6.82
CA GLU A 86 14.27 -11.74 6.24
C GLU A 86 13.61 -12.75 5.29
N ARG A 87 14.32 -13.86 5.00
CA ARG A 87 13.85 -14.87 4.07
C ARG A 87 12.78 -15.73 4.72
N SER A 88 11.79 -16.09 3.92
CA SER A 88 10.78 -17.05 4.33
C SER A 88 11.23 -18.47 4.03
N PRO A 89 10.88 -19.46 4.86
CA PRO A 89 11.26 -20.84 4.62
C PRO A 89 10.79 -21.30 3.24
N GLN A 90 11.59 -22.14 2.58
CA GLN A 90 11.18 -22.70 1.30
C GLN A 90 10.04 -23.70 1.52
N LEU A 91 8.95 -23.53 0.78
CA LEU A 91 7.81 -24.43 0.85
C LEU A 91 8.01 -25.63 -0.07
N PRO A 92 7.55 -26.84 0.32
CA PRO A 92 7.70 -28.02 -0.52
C PRO A 92 6.96 -27.88 -1.86
N PRO A 93 7.49 -28.50 -2.94
CA PRO A 93 6.96 -28.33 -4.30
C PRO A 93 5.67 -29.13 -4.58
N GLY A 94 5.16 -29.94 -3.64
CA GLY A 94 3.90 -30.68 -3.78
C GLY A 94 2.68 -29.76 -4.02
N LEU A 95 1.62 -30.27 -4.67
CA LEU A 95 0.40 -29.49 -4.96
C LEU A 95 -0.28 -29.04 -3.66
N PHE A 96 -0.28 -29.93 -2.65
CA PHE A 96 -0.94 -29.69 -1.36
C PHE A 96 0.00 -29.83 -0.17
N SER A 97 1.21 -30.37 -0.33
CA SER A 97 2.17 -30.57 0.77
C SER A 97 2.61 -29.26 1.43
N TRP A 98 2.51 -28.13 0.70
CA TRP A 98 2.85 -26.81 1.21
C TRP A 98 1.87 -26.29 2.25
N ILE A 99 0.62 -26.76 2.25
CA ILE A 99 -0.41 -26.29 3.18
C ILE A 99 -0.01 -26.64 4.61
N ALA A 100 0.47 -27.87 4.85
CA ALA A 100 0.94 -28.28 6.17
C ALA A 100 2.15 -27.47 6.64
N ALA A 101 3.12 -27.21 5.74
CA ALA A 101 4.27 -26.36 6.06
C ALA A 101 3.84 -24.91 6.35
N PHE A 102 2.90 -24.36 5.58
CA PHE A 102 2.37 -23.01 5.73
C PHE A 102 1.56 -22.80 7.02
N VAL A 103 0.73 -23.76 7.40
CA VAL A 103 -0.08 -23.66 8.63
C VAL A 103 0.82 -23.66 9.87
N LYS A 104 1.95 -24.39 9.84
CA LYS A 104 2.92 -24.44 10.94
C LYS A 104 3.64 -23.11 11.21
N ILE A 105 3.75 -22.20 10.24
CA ILE A 105 4.45 -20.92 10.40
C ILE A 105 3.59 -19.99 11.28
N PRO A 106 4.02 -19.54 12.46
CA PRO A 106 3.19 -18.67 13.29
C PRO A 106 3.04 -17.27 12.67
N ASP A 107 1.94 -16.58 12.98
CA ASP A 107 1.72 -15.20 12.50
C ASP A 107 2.82 -14.23 12.99
N SER A 108 3.42 -14.51 14.15
CA SER A 108 4.56 -13.76 14.69
C SER A 108 5.81 -13.84 13.80
N TYR A 109 5.87 -14.77 12.84
CA TYR A 109 6.92 -14.79 11.85
C TYR A 109 6.90 -13.53 10.97
N VAL A 110 5.72 -13.03 10.63
CA VAL A 110 5.57 -11.78 9.86
C VAL A 110 6.12 -10.58 10.65
N LEU A 111 5.91 -10.55 11.97
CA LEU A 111 6.44 -9.50 12.84
C LEU A 111 7.97 -9.48 12.84
N THR A 112 8.59 -10.66 12.83
CA THR A 112 10.03 -10.81 13.01
C THR A 112 10.81 -10.72 11.71
N HIS A 113 10.26 -11.21 10.60
CA HIS A 113 10.96 -11.34 9.31
C HIS A 113 10.38 -10.41 8.23
N HIS A 114 9.35 -9.60 8.49
CA HIS A 114 8.73 -8.70 7.50
C HIS A 114 8.48 -7.29 8.02
N SER A 115 7.33 -7.05 8.67
CA SER A 115 6.98 -5.73 9.21
C SER A 115 5.99 -5.82 10.35
N LEU A 116 6.03 -4.79 11.20
CA LEU A 116 5.02 -4.53 12.21
C LEU A 116 3.65 -4.28 11.56
N ASP A 117 3.59 -3.51 10.47
CA ASP A 117 2.34 -3.22 9.74
C ASP A 117 1.68 -4.49 9.18
N GLY A 118 2.45 -5.37 8.54
CA GLY A 118 1.94 -6.63 8.01
C GLY A 118 1.37 -7.55 9.09
N PHE A 119 2.07 -7.65 10.23
CA PHE A 119 1.59 -8.41 11.38
C PHE A 119 0.27 -7.84 11.95
N LEU A 120 0.21 -6.52 12.13
CA LEU A 120 -0.99 -5.86 12.66
C LEU A 120 -2.17 -5.91 11.68
N PHE A 121 -1.90 -5.92 10.37
CA PHE A 121 -2.94 -6.14 9.37
C PHE A 121 -3.55 -7.55 9.46
N LEU A 122 -2.73 -8.60 9.58
CA LEU A 122 -3.24 -9.96 9.81
C LEU A 122 -4.06 -10.04 11.10
N ARG A 123 -3.64 -9.29 12.12
CA ARG A 123 -4.36 -9.20 13.38
C ARG A 123 -5.70 -8.49 13.25
N LEU A 124 -5.80 -7.43 12.43
CA LEU A 124 -7.07 -6.77 12.10
C LEU A 124 -8.06 -7.77 11.48
N LEU A 125 -7.61 -8.53 10.48
CA LEU A 125 -8.47 -9.53 9.82
C LEU A 125 -8.91 -10.62 10.79
N LYS A 126 -8.00 -11.12 11.63
CA LYS A 126 -8.32 -12.12 12.65
C LYS A 126 -9.29 -11.60 13.70
N MET A 127 -9.11 -10.35 14.14
CA MET A 127 -10.04 -9.66 15.05
C MET A 127 -11.43 -9.55 14.41
N ALA A 128 -11.52 -9.19 13.13
CA ALA A 128 -12.79 -9.11 12.42
C ALA A 128 -13.49 -10.48 12.33
N VAL A 129 -12.75 -11.56 12.00
CA VAL A 129 -13.28 -12.94 11.98
C VAL A 129 -13.85 -13.33 13.34
N ILE A 130 -13.07 -13.15 14.41
CA ILE A 130 -13.50 -13.49 15.78
C ILE A 130 -14.72 -12.68 16.17
N THR A 131 -14.74 -11.38 15.85
CA THR A 131 -15.84 -10.49 16.23
C THR A 131 -17.12 -10.84 15.49
N CYS A 132 -17.04 -11.12 14.18
CA CYS A 132 -18.20 -11.53 13.39
C CYS A 132 -18.72 -12.91 13.83
N PHE A 133 -17.82 -13.86 14.13
CA PHE A 133 -18.21 -15.19 14.61
C PHE A 133 -18.91 -15.14 15.97
N VAL A 134 -18.34 -14.40 16.93
CA VAL A 134 -18.97 -14.21 18.25
C VAL A 134 -20.28 -13.43 18.12
N GLY A 135 -20.32 -12.41 17.26
CA GLY A 135 -21.56 -11.69 16.94
C GLY A 135 -22.63 -12.60 16.37
N ALA A 136 -22.28 -13.50 15.45
CA ALA A 136 -23.21 -14.50 14.92
C ALA A 136 -23.71 -15.42 16.04
N ALA A 137 -22.83 -15.87 16.93
CA ALA A 137 -23.21 -16.71 18.08
C ALA A 137 -24.12 -16.01 19.10
N ILE A 138 -24.05 -14.67 19.21
CA ILE A 138 -24.92 -13.87 20.08
C ILE A 138 -26.26 -13.57 19.38
N CYS A 139 -26.20 -13.02 18.17
CA CYS A 139 -27.36 -12.48 17.47
C CYS A 139 -28.23 -13.57 16.84
N ILE A 140 -27.66 -14.62 16.22
CA ILE A 140 -28.45 -15.62 15.48
C ILE A 140 -29.41 -16.39 16.40
N PRO A 141 -28.99 -16.97 17.54
CA PRO A 141 -29.88 -17.77 18.38
C PRO A 141 -31.05 -16.98 18.97
N VAL A 142 -30.87 -15.67 19.19
CA VAL A 142 -31.90 -14.79 19.76
C VAL A 142 -32.77 -14.18 18.67
N LEU A 143 -32.15 -13.59 17.63
CA LEU A 143 -32.88 -12.79 16.64
C LEU A 143 -33.55 -13.65 15.57
N PHE A 144 -33.05 -14.84 15.21
CA PHE A 144 -33.73 -15.66 14.20
C PHE A 144 -35.13 -16.09 14.66
N PRO A 145 -35.33 -16.68 15.85
CA PRO A 145 -36.68 -17.01 16.32
C PRO A 145 -37.61 -15.79 16.42
N VAL A 146 -37.07 -14.64 16.85
CA VAL A 146 -37.81 -13.39 16.97
C VAL A 146 -38.26 -12.86 15.61
N ASN A 147 -37.36 -12.87 14.62
CA ASN A 147 -37.64 -12.38 13.27
C ASN A 147 -38.57 -13.31 12.51
N ILE A 148 -38.38 -14.62 12.60
CA ILE A 148 -39.22 -15.63 11.93
C ILE A 148 -40.68 -15.51 12.41
N THR A 149 -40.88 -15.34 13.72
CA THR A 149 -42.22 -15.16 14.29
C THR A 149 -42.76 -13.73 14.13
N GLY A 150 -41.98 -12.83 13.54
CA GLY A 150 -42.19 -11.37 13.50
C GLY A 150 -43.48 -10.89 12.82
N GLY A 151 -44.03 -11.65 11.88
CA GLY A 151 -45.32 -11.36 11.25
C GLY A 151 -45.37 -10.15 10.32
N GLY A 152 -44.22 -9.67 9.83
CA GLY A 152 -44.09 -8.51 8.94
C GLY A 152 -44.30 -8.81 7.45
N GLY A 153 -44.75 -10.02 7.11
CA GLY A 153 -45.09 -10.41 5.73
C GLY A 153 -43.89 -10.56 4.79
N GLN A 154 -42.66 -10.61 5.32
CA GLN A 154 -41.46 -10.88 4.51
C GLN A 154 -41.37 -12.37 4.18
N GLU A 155 -40.86 -12.67 2.99
CA GLU A 155 -40.70 -14.03 2.50
C GLU A 155 -39.23 -14.46 2.43
N GLN A 156 -39.00 -15.77 2.29
CA GLN A 156 -37.68 -16.35 2.02
C GLN A 156 -36.63 -15.99 3.07
N LEU A 157 -35.47 -15.43 2.70
CA LEU A 157 -34.40 -15.09 3.65
C LEU A 157 -34.67 -13.76 4.38
N ASP A 158 -35.54 -12.90 3.84
CA ASP A 158 -35.90 -11.64 4.49
C ASP A 158 -36.76 -11.85 5.74
N ILE A 159 -37.34 -13.04 5.90
CA ILE A 159 -38.00 -13.46 7.16
C ILE A 159 -37.04 -13.45 8.35
N LEU A 160 -35.73 -13.58 8.10
CA LEU A 160 -34.67 -13.61 9.12
C LEU A 160 -34.22 -12.20 9.54
N ASN A 161 -34.74 -11.16 8.91
CA ASN A 161 -34.32 -9.78 9.11
C ASN A 161 -35.28 -9.01 10.03
N LEU A 162 -34.79 -7.92 10.63
CA LEU A 162 -35.60 -7.00 11.45
C LEU A 162 -36.80 -6.41 10.68
N SER A 163 -36.74 -6.33 9.35
CA SER A 163 -37.85 -5.88 8.50
C SER A 163 -39.11 -6.76 8.62
N ASN A 164 -38.98 -8.00 9.08
CA ASN A 164 -40.12 -8.89 9.31
C ASN A 164 -40.77 -8.73 10.69
N VAL A 165 -40.31 -7.83 11.55
CA VAL A 165 -40.85 -7.65 12.89
C VAL A 165 -41.93 -6.57 12.90
N SER A 166 -43.17 -6.95 13.25
CA SER A 166 -44.31 -6.03 13.39
C SER A 166 -45.06 -6.18 14.73
N GLY A 167 -45.66 -5.08 15.19
CA GLY A 167 -46.75 -5.02 16.18
C GLY A 167 -46.46 -5.42 17.63
N THR A 168 -45.30 -6.00 17.95
CA THR A 168 -45.04 -6.57 19.29
C THR A 168 -43.81 -5.96 19.97
N TYR A 169 -44.01 -5.31 21.12
CA TYR A 169 -42.96 -4.54 21.81
C TYR A 169 -41.73 -5.36 22.21
N TRP A 170 -41.90 -6.58 22.74
CA TRP A 170 -40.78 -7.38 23.26
C TRP A 170 -39.80 -7.81 22.16
N ARG A 171 -40.25 -7.89 20.90
CA ARG A 171 -39.40 -8.25 19.77
C ARG A 171 -38.35 -7.17 19.51
N TYR A 172 -38.74 -5.90 19.53
CA TYR A 172 -37.80 -4.78 19.40
C TYR A 172 -36.83 -4.68 20.58
N PHE A 173 -37.26 -5.06 21.79
CA PHE A 173 -36.35 -5.20 22.94
C PHE A 173 -35.30 -6.30 22.74
N ALA A 174 -35.62 -7.40 22.04
CA ALA A 174 -34.65 -8.45 21.74
C ALA A 174 -33.51 -7.93 20.83
N HIS A 175 -33.84 -7.15 19.79
CA HIS A 175 -32.83 -6.48 18.95
C HIS A 175 -31.98 -5.49 19.75
N THR A 176 -32.62 -4.71 20.62
CA THR A 176 -31.92 -3.75 21.48
C THR A 176 -30.97 -4.45 22.45
N ALA A 177 -31.41 -5.54 23.09
CA ALA A 177 -30.57 -6.32 23.99
C ALA A 177 -29.36 -6.93 23.25
N CYS A 178 -29.57 -7.48 22.05
CA CYS A 178 -28.48 -7.97 21.21
C CYS A 178 -27.51 -6.85 20.82
N ALA A 179 -28.02 -5.66 20.49
CA ALA A 179 -27.20 -4.49 20.18
C ALA A 179 -26.33 -4.07 21.36
N TYR A 180 -26.89 -3.99 22.58
CA TYR A 180 -26.13 -3.67 23.79
C TYR A 180 -24.99 -4.67 24.04
N VAL A 181 -25.27 -5.97 23.94
CA VAL A 181 -24.28 -7.03 24.18
C VAL A 181 -23.21 -7.04 23.08
N PHE A 182 -23.63 -7.01 21.81
CA PHE A 182 -22.71 -7.09 20.68
C PHE A 182 -21.87 -5.82 20.50
N PHE A 183 -22.48 -4.62 20.56
CA PHE A 183 -21.73 -3.36 20.44
C PHE A 183 -20.82 -3.14 21.64
N GLY A 184 -21.25 -3.55 22.85
CA GLY A 184 -20.37 -3.63 24.02
C GLY A 184 -19.16 -4.55 23.80
N PHE A 185 -19.38 -5.71 23.17
CA PHE A 185 -18.31 -6.62 22.80
C PHE A 185 -17.36 -6.05 21.73
N VAL A 186 -17.89 -5.33 20.72
CA VAL A 186 -17.08 -4.63 19.71
C VAL A 186 -16.20 -3.56 20.38
N MET A 187 -16.77 -2.73 21.25
CA MET A 187 -16.01 -1.73 22.02
C MET A 187 -14.93 -2.38 22.89
N PHE A 188 -15.24 -3.49 23.56
CA PHE A 188 -14.26 -4.29 24.31
C PHE A 188 -13.14 -4.81 23.40
N MET A 189 -13.47 -5.34 22.22
CA MET A 189 -12.49 -5.84 21.24
C MET A 189 -11.56 -4.73 20.75
N ILE A 190 -12.09 -3.54 20.44
CA ILE A 190 -11.31 -2.36 20.04
C ILE A 190 -10.32 -1.96 21.15
N THR A 191 -10.78 -1.91 22.39
CA THR A 191 -9.92 -1.55 23.54
C THR A 191 -8.86 -2.61 23.82
N ARG A 192 -9.23 -3.88 23.78
CA ARG A 192 -8.32 -5.01 23.93
C ARG A 192 -7.19 -4.97 22.90
N GLU A 193 -7.53 -4.76 21.63
CA GLU A 193 -6.54 -4.69 20.56
C GLU A 193 -5.72 -3.40 20.59
N SER A 194 -6.30 -2.29 21.04
CA SER A 194 -5.56 -1.04 21.29
C SER A 194 -4.48 -1.21 22.36
N ILE A 195 -4.79 -1.87 23.48
CA ILE A 195 -3.82 -2.16 24.55
C ILE A 195 -2.69 -3.05 24.02
N PHE A 196 -3.05 -4.14 23.32
CA PHE A 196 -2.05 -5.03 22.71
C PHE A 196 -1.13 -4.28 21.75
N TYR A 197 -1.70 -3.44 20.88
CA TYR A 197 -0.93 -2.64 19.92
C TYR A 197 0.04 -1.68 20.61
N ILE A 198 -0.41 -0.95 21.64
CA ILE A 198 0.41 0.01 22.36
C ILE A 198 1.64 -0.68 22.96
N ASN A 199 1.43 -1.76 23.71
CA ASN A 199 2.51 -2.48 24.36
C ASN A 199 3.47 -3.12 23.33
N LEU A 200 2.93 -3.69 22.24
CA LEU A 200 3.76 -4.26 21.17
C LEU A 200 4.59 -3.19 20.46
N ARG A 201 3.99 -2.06 20.10
CA ARG A 201 4.69 -0.99 19.40
C ARG A 201 5.73 -0.34 20.30
N GLN A 202 5.45 -0.14 21.57
CA GLN A 202 6.43 0.38 22.53
C GLN A 202 7.60 -0.60 22.66
N ALA A 203 7.35 -1.89 22.82
CA ALA A 203 8.40 -2.92 22.83
C ALA A 203 9.21 -2.96 21.53
N PHE A 204 8.56 -2.78 20.38
CA PHE A 204 9.22 -2.74 19.08
C PHE A 204 10.15 -1.52 18.95
N LEU A 205 9.66 -0.32 19.28
CA LEU A 205 10.41 0.94 19.17
C LEU A 205 11.52 1.08 20.22
N MET A 206 11.41 0.39 21.36
CA MET A 206 12.43 0.39 22.40
C MET A 206 13.45 -0.75 22.25
N SER A 207 13.22 -1.67 21.32
CA SER A 207 14.18 -2.75 21.04
C SER A 207 15.58 -2.17 20.75
N PRO A 208 16.67 -2.81 21.23
CA PRO A 208 18.03 -2.27 21.07
C PRO A 208 18.39 -1.93 19.62
N LEU A 209 17.93 -2.76 18.68
CA LEU A 209 18.15 -2.57 17.25
C LEU A 209 17.47 -1.29 16.75
N TYR A 210 16.21 -1.05 17.14
CA TYR A 210 15.49 0.15 16.72
C TYR A 210 15.96 1.39 17.49
N ALA A 211 16.28 1.28 18.77
CA ALA A 211 16.72 2.39 19.60
C ALA A 211 18.06 3.00 19.16
N LYS A 212 18.96 2.20 18.56
CA LYS A 212 20.25 2.67 18.03
C LYS A 212 20.19 3.23 16.61
N ARG A 213 19.14 2.90 15.83
CA ARG A 213 18.92 3.42 14.47
C ARG A 213 18.99 4.94 14.40
N LEU A 214 19.45 5.46 13.27
CA LEU A 214 19.55 6.90 13.07
C LEU A 214 18.16 7.55 13.02
N SER A 215 17.19 6.88 12.38
CA SER A 215 15.82 7.37 12.24
C SER A 215 15.08 7.55 13.58
N SER A 216 15.38 6.73 14.58
CA SER A 216 14.72 6.79 15.90
C SER A 216 15.28 7.89 16.80
N ARG A 217 16.56 8.26 16.61
CA ARG A 217 17.26 9.32 17.35
C ARG A 217 17.20 10.68 16.66
N THR A 218 16.57 10.77 15.49
CA THR A 218 16.49 12.02 14.70
C THR A 218 15.07 12.60 14.70
N VAL A 219 14.98 13.91 14.96
CA VAL A 219 13.74 14.69 14.91
C VAL A 219 13.80 15.69 13.77
N LEU A 220 12.74 15.72 12.94
CA LEU A 220 12.51 16.74 11.93
C LEU A 220 11.68 17.88 12.52
N PHE A 221 12.24 19.08 12.47
CA PHE A 221 11.54 20.33 12.74
C PHE A 221 11.21 21.00 11.41
N THR A 222 9.93 21.32 11.17
CA THR A 222 9.49 22.02 9.95
C THR A 222 9.04 23.44 10.26
N SER A 223 9.02 24.33 9.26
CA SER A 223 8.70 25.75 9.47
C SER A 223 9.62 26.43 10.49
N VAL A 224 10.92 26.17 10.40
CA VAL A 224 11.96 26.75 11.24
C VAL A 224 12.22 28.20 10.82
N PRO A 225 12.18 29.19 11.74
CA PRO A 225 12.53 30.57 11.44
C PRO A 225 13.98 30.71 10.96
N GLU A 226 14.25 31.69 10.08
CA GLU A 226 15.59 31.92 9.50
C GLU A 226 16.67 32.11 10.57
N TYR A 227 16.33 32.74 11.70
CA TYR A 227 17.22 32.91 12.85
C TYR A 227 17.78 31.59 13.41
N TYR A 228 17.01 30.51 13.36
CA TYR A 228 17.39 29.18 13.87
C TYR A 228 17.99 28.27 12.79
N LEU A 229 18.14 28.72 11.53
CA LEU A 229 18.76 27.94 10.44
C LEU A 229 20.30 27.94 10.51
N HIS A 230 20.83 27.79 11.72
CA HIS A 230 22.26 27.70 12.02
C HIS A 230 22.49 26.62 13.09
N GLU A 231 23.56 25.83 12.91
CA GLU A 231 23.86 24.73 13.83
C GLU A 231 24.06 25.21 15.27
N SER A 232 24.81 26.30 15.48
CA SER A 232 25.05 26.86 16.82
C SER A 232 23.74 27.23 17.53
N ARG A 233 22.82 27.89 16.83
CA ARG A 233 21.52 28.29 17.40
C ARG A 233 20.62 27.10 17.73
N MET A 234 20.67 26.05 16.91
CA MET A 234 19.92 24.83 17.19
C MET A 234 20.48 24.10 18.42
N ARG A 235 21.81 24.10 18.60
CA ARG A 235 22.46 23.57 19.81
C ARG A 235 22.13 24.41 21.04
N ASP A 236 22.16 25.75 20.94
CA ASP A 236 21.74 26.65 22.02
C ASP A 236 20.28 26.40 22.44
N LEU A 237 19.39 26.13 21.47
CA LEU A 237 17.95 25.93 21.72
C LEU A 237 17.63 24.54 22.30
N LEU A 238 18.30 23.48 21.84
CA LEU A 238 17.98 22.09 22.16
C LEU A 238 18.89 21.47 23.23
N GLY A 239 19.98 22.14 23.58
CA GLY A 239 20.93 21.75 24.63
C GLY A 239 22.07 20.82 24.15
N ASP A 240 22.88 20.39 25.11
CA ASP A 240 24.15 19.66 24.88
C ASP A 240 23.97 18.23 24.35
N HIS A 241 22.74 17.71 24.37
CA HIS A 241 22.40 16.34 23.93
C HIS A 241 22.32 16.20 22.40
N VAL A 242 22.44 17.30 21.66
CA VAL A 242 22.44 17.30 20.19
C VAL A 242 23.76 16.70 19.68
N LYS A 243 23.67 15.59 18.95
CA LYS A 243 24.81 14.94 18.31
C LYS A 243 25.15 15.60 16.98
N ARG A 244 24.20 15.62 16.04
CA ARG A 244 24.35 16.17 14.68
C ARG A 244 23.14 17.00 14.27
N VAL A 245 23.38 18.00 13.43
CA VAL A 245 22.34 18.85 12.83
C VAL A 245 22.53 18.84 11.32
N TRP A 246 21.49 18.46 10.57
CA TRP A 246 21.47 18.62 9.12
C TRP A 246 20.57 19.79 8.76
N LEU A 247 21.14 20.71 8.00
CA LEU A 247 20.46 21.89 7.44
C LEU A 247 20.27 21.64 5.94
N PRO A 248 19.11 21.13 5.50
CA PRO A 248 18.88 20.92 4.08
C PRO A 248 18.89 22.24 3.33
N THR A 249 19.37 22.20 2.10
CA THR A 249 19.47 23.35 1.20
C THR A 249 18.50 23.19 0.04
N ASP A 250 18.21 24.29 -0.65
CA ASP A 250 17.45 24.27 -1.89
C ASP A 250 18.30 23.63 -3.01
N THR A 251 17.96 22.40 -3.38
CA THR A 251 18.73 21.59 -4.35
C THR A 251 18.08 21.56 -5.73
N SER A 252 17.14 22.46 -6.04
CA SER A 252 16.35 22.41 -7.28
C SER A 252 17.22 22.38 -8.55
N GLU A 253 18.26 23.23 -8.63
CA GLU A 253 19.20 23.26 -9.77
C GLU A 253 20.11 22.02 -9.80
N LEU A 254 20.63 21.60 -8.64
CA LEU A 254 21.46 20.41 -8.53
C LEU A 254 20.69 19.14 -8.91
N GLU A 255 19.43 19.03 -8.49
CA GLU A 255 18.55 17.92 -8.82
C GLU A 255 18.34 17.80 -10.34
N GLU A 256 18.07 18.91 -11.03
CA GLU A 256 17.95 18.92 -12.50
C GLU A 256 19.23 18.42 -13.19
N LYS A 257 20.41 18.87 -12.74
CA LYS A 257 21.69 18.43 -13.29
C LYS A 257 21.99 16.96 -13.01
N VAL A 258 21.71 16.49 -11.80
CA VAL A 258 21.88 15.07 -11.42
C VAL A 258 20.92 14.19 -12.22
N GLU A 259 19.66 14.59 -12.37
CA GLU A 259 18.70 13.89 -13.24
C GLU A 259 19.16 13.87 -14.70
N GLU A 260 19.71 14.98 -15.21
CA GLU A 260 20.28 15.04 -16.55
C GLU A 260 21.48 14.10 -16.70
N ARG A 261 22.43 14.12 -15.76
CA ARG A 261 23.59 13.21 -15.73
C ARG A 261 23.13 11.76 -15.76
N ASP A 262 22.20 11.37 -14.89
CA ASP A 262 21.71 9.99 -14.79
C ASP A 262 20.96 9.58 -16.06
N LYS A 263 20.15 10.47 -16.63
CA LYS A 263 19.45 10.23 -17.90
C LYS A 263 20.43 10.03 -19.06
N ILE A 264 21.52 10.81 -19.11
CA ILE A 264 22.57 10.66 -20.12
C ILE A 264 23.35 9.35 -19.90
N ALA A 265 23.70 9.02 -18.66
CA ALA A 265 24.37 7.77 -18.31
C ALA A 265 23.52 6.54 -18.69
N MET A 266 22.23 6.52 -18.35
CA MET A 266 21.32 5.43 -18.75
C MET A 266 21.11 5.37 -20.28
N LYS A 267 21.17 6.52 -20.97
CA LYS A 267 21.14 6.57 -22.43
C LYS A 267 22.42 5.97 -23.02
N LEU A 268 23.58 6.24 -22.43
CA LEU A 268 24.88 5.68 -22.81
C LEU A 268 24.90 4.15 -22.62
N GLU A 269 24.47 3.64 -21.46
CA GLU A 269 24.34 2.19 -21.18
C GLU A 269 23.49 1.49 -22.25
N GLY A 270 22.34 2.08 -22.59
CA GLY A 270 21.44 1.56 -23.63
C GLY A 270 22.03 1.61 -25.04
N ALA A 271 22.79 2.66 -25.36
CA ALA A 271 23.45 2.81 -26.65
C ALA A 271 24.59 1.80 -26.82
N GLU A 272 25.48 1.66 -25.84
CA GLU A 272 26.60 0.71 -25.87
C GLU A 272 26.10 -0.74 -25.87
N THR A 273 25.08 -1.06 -25.08
CA THR A 273 24.44 -2.39 -25.13
C THR A 273 23.89 -2.69 -26.53
N LYS A 274 23.26 -1.70 -27.18
CA LYS A 274 22.75 -1.84 -28.55
C LYS A 274 23.88 -1.99 -29.56
N LEU A 275 24.98 -1.25 -29.41
CA LEU A 275 26.18 -1.38 -30.24
C LEU A 275 26.74 -2.79 -30.16
N CYS A 276 27.00 -3.28 -28.94
CA CYS A 276 27.53 -4.63 -28.71
C CYS A 276 26.60 -5.71 -29.30
N LYS A 277 25.28 -5.56 -29.14
CA LYS A 277 24.30 -6.48 -29.74
C LYS A 277 24.34 -6.50 -31.26
N LEU A 278 24.52 -5.34 -31.91
CA LEU A 278 24.62 -5.23 -33.36
C LEU A 278 25.92 -5.85 -33.89
N VAL A 279 27.04 -5.58 -33.21
CA VAL A 279 28.36 -6.15 -33.55
C VAL A 279 28.34 -7.67 -33.41
N ASN A 280 27.82 -8.19 -32.29
CA ASN A 280 27.72 -9.63 -32.06
C ASN A 280 26.75 -10.30 -33.05
N ALA A 281 25.64 -9.65 -33.43
CA ALA A 281 24.76 -10.14 -34.48
C ALA A 281 25.44 -10.22 -35.85
N ALA A 282 26.29 -9.24 -36.17
CA ALA A 282 27.02 -9.18 -37.43
C ALA A 282 28.08 -10.29 -37.50
N LYS A 283 28.82 -10.50 -36.40
CA LYS A 283 29.79 -11.60 -36.25
C LYS A 283 29.14 -12.98 -36.39
N LEU A 284 28.06 -13.25 -35.64
CA LEU A 284 27.35 -14.54 -35.72
C LEU A 284 26.76 -14.82 -37.11
N LYS A 285 26.44 -13.78 -37.89
CA LYS A 285 26.02 -13.92 -39.29
C LYS A 285 27.18 -14.23 -40.22
N ALA A 286 28.36 -13.65 -39.99
CA ALA A 286 29.57 -13.96 -40.74
C ALA A 286 30.02 -15.41 -40.50
N GLU A 287 30.07 -15.84 -39.23
CA GLU A 287 30.42 -17.22 -38.86
C GLU A 287 29.48 -18.26 -39.49
N LYS A 288 28.17 -17.97 -39.58
CA LYS A 288 27.19 -18.84 -40.24
C LYS A 288 27.27 -18.84 -41.77
N ALA A 289 27.84 -17.80 -42.38
CA ALA A 289 27.97 -17.67 -43.82
C ALA A 289 29.31 -18.23 -44.36
N GLY A 290 30.19 -18.74 -43.48
CA GLY A 290 31.58 -19.05 -43.80
C GLY A 290 32.45 -17.79 -43.84
N ASN A 291 33.74 -17.94 -43.49
CA ASN A 291 34.71 -16.84 -43.33
C ASN A 291 34.83 -15.89 -44.54
N SER A 292 34.31 -16.26 -45.71
CA SER A 292 34.24 -15.42 -46.92
C SER A 292 33.56 -14.06 -46.69
N ARG A 293 32.58 -13.99 -45.78
CA ARG A 293 31.84 -12.74 -45.49
C ARG A 293 32.56 -11.83 -44.48
N GLU A 294 33.47 -12.40 -43.70
CA GLU A 294 34.32 -11.67 -42.74
C GLU A 294 35.36 -10.85 -43.50
N GLU A 295 35.95 -11.43 -44.55
CA GLU A 295 36.85 -10.77 -45.51
C GLU A 295 36.12 -9.68 -46.32
N GLU A 296 34.93 -9.97 -46.87
CA GLU A 296 34.09 -8.98 -47.57
C GLU A 296 33.71 -7.78 -46.67
N MET A 297 33.33 -8.03 -45.41
CA MET A 297 32.98 -6.96 -44.49
C MET A 297 34.21 -6.15 -44.03
N ALA A 298 35.37 -6.79 -43.89
CA ALA A 298 36.64 -6.12 -43.64
C ALA A 298 37.07 -5.25 -44.83
N GLU A 299 36.89 -5.71 -46.07
CA GLU A 299 37.20 -4.96 -47.30
C GLU A 299 36.25 -3.78 -47.54
N ILE A 300 34.94 -3.97 -47.36
CA ILE A 300 33.91 -2.91 -47.54
C ILE A 300 34.09 -1.79 -46.51
N ASN A 301 34.44 -2.12 -45.27
CA ASN A 301 34.69 -1.12 -44.22
C ASN A 301 36.12 -0.53 -44.30
N GLY A 302 37.05 -1.23 -44.98
CA GLY A 302 38.44 -0.82 -45.18
C GLY A 302 38.64 0.32 -46.18
N HIS A 303 37.71 0.55 -47.11
CA HIS A 303 37.83 1.62 -48.12
C HIS A 303 37.42 3.03 -47.64
N GLY A 304 37.19 3.24 -46.34
CA GLY A 304 36.79 4.56 -45.83
C GLY A 304 37.03 4.88 -44.35
N SER A 305 37.88 4.13 -43.63
CA SER A 305 38.11 4.41 -42.20
C SER A 305 39.46 3.95 -41.63
N THR A 306 40.57 4.30 -42.29
CA THR A 306 41.93 4.07 -41.75
C THR A 306 42.29 4.88 -40.50
N GLU A 307 41.36 5.65 -39.92
CA GLU A 307 41.63 6.51 -38.75
C GLU A 307 40.94 6.09 -37.44
N SER A 308 40.02 5.13 -37.41
CA SER A 308 39.34 4.75 -36.17
C SER A 308 39.71 3.32 -35.76
N GLY A 309 40.63 3.18 -34.81
CA GLY A 309 41.01 1.89 -34.19
C GLY A 309 39.90 1.18 -33.41
N SER A 310 38.62 1.42 -33.74
CA SER A 310 37.45 0.88 -33.06
C SER A 310 37.13 -0.55 -33.53
N VAL A 311 37.06 -1.49 -32.59
CA VAL A 311 36.68 -2.91 -32.85
C VAL A 311 35.31 -3.02 -33.53
N ALA A 312 34.38 -2.12 -33.21
CA ALA A 312 33.04 -2.10 -33.82
C ALA A 312 33.07 -1.80 -35.33
N ALA A 313 34.03 -1.00 -35.81
CA ALA A 313 34.14 -0.61 -37.22
C ALA A 313 34.47 -1.79 -38.15
N ARG A 314 35.05 -2.88 -37.60
CA ARG A 314 35.31 -4.13 -38.32
C ARG A 314 34.01 -4.81 -38.77
N TRP A 315 32.96 -4.71 -37.95
CA TRP A 315 31.72 -5.47 -38.12
C TRP A 315 30.54 -4.63 -38.59
N ILE A 316 30.52 -3.33 -38.33
CA ILE A 316 29.42 -2.44 -38.71
C ILE A 316 29.94 -1.10 -39.21
N SER A 317 29.27 -0.54 -40.23
CA SER A 317 29.60 0.80 -40.73
C SER A 317 29.18 1.90 -39.76
N ALA A 318 29.88 3.04 -39.78
CA ALA A 318 29.62 4.18 -38.88
C ALA A 318 28.15 4.64 -38.90
N LYS A 319 27.44 4.52 -40.04
CA LYS A 319 26.02 4.88 -40.17
C LYS A 319 25.08 4.02 -39.33
N LYS A 320 25.50 2.80 -38.96
CA LYS A 320 24.72 1.86 -38.14
C LYS A 320 24.90 2.07 -36.63
N ARG A 321 25.83 2.94 -36.21
CA ARG A 321 26.01 3.28 -34.79
C ARG A 321 24.74 3.91 -34.19
N PRO A 322 24.44 3.67 -32.90
CA PRO A 322 23.29 4.26 -32.23
C PRO A 322 23.31 5.79 -32.26
N THR A 323 22.31 6.38 -32.90
CA THR A 323 22.18 7.84 -33.07
C THR A 323 20.86 8.32 -32.51
N HIS A 324 20.83 9.53 -31.98
CA HIS A 324 19.60 10.20 -31.56
C HIS A 324 19.59 11.66 -32.04
N ARG A 325 18.44 12.31 -31.94
CA ARG A 325 18.30 13.75 -32.22
C ARG A 325 18.19 14.50 -30.90
N LEU A 326 18.88 15.62 -30.79
CA LEU A 326 18.88 16.46 -29.57
C LEU A 326 17.48 16.98 -29.21
N LYS A 327 16.67 17.28 -30.23
CA LYS A 327 15.25 17.60 -30.10
C LYS A 327 14.45 16.60 -30.94
N PRO A 328 13.33 16.07 -30.43
CA PRO A 328 12.48 15.18 -31.21
C PRO A 328 12.07 15.90 -32.51
N LEU A 329 12.15 15.18 -33.64
CA LEU A 329 11.77 15.61 -35.00
C LEU A 329 12.64 16.69 -35.67
N ILE A 330 13.12 17.72 -34.96
CA ILE A 330 13.77 18.91 -35.56
C ILE A 330 15.29 18.98 -35.26
N GLY A 331 15.78 18.27 -34.24
CA GLY A 331 17.17 18.39 -33.78
C GLY A 331 18.21 17.75 -34.69
N LYS A 332 19.46 18.23 -34.59
CA LYS A 332 20.65 17.62 -35.23
C LYS A 332 20.78 16.16 -34.77
N LYS A 333 21.05 15.27 -35.72
CA LYS A 333 21.34 13.86 -35.46
C LYS A 333 22.79 13.73 -35.01
N VAL A 334 23.01 13.16 -33.83
CA VAL A 334 24.33 12.97 -33.21
C VAL A 334 24.56 11.51 -32.88
N ASP A 335 25.83 11.09 -32.87
CA ASP A 335 26.21 9.79 -32.30
C ASP A 335 25.91 9.82 -30.80
N THR A 336 25.19 8.81 -30.31
CA THR A 336 24.71 8.81 -28.93
C THR A 336 25.82 8.53 -27.93
N ILE A 337 26.82 7.73 -28.32
CA ILE A 337 27.91 7.32 -27.43
C ILE A 337 28.86 8.50 -27.25
N ASP A 338 29.36 9.06 -28.36
CA ASP A 338 30.34 10.16 -28.31
C ASP A 338 29.75 11.42 -27.68
N TRP A 339 28.48 11.74 -28.00
CA TRP A 339 27.78 12.86 -27.37
C TRP A 339 27.59 12.64 -25.87
N SER A 340 27.20 11.44 -25.44
CA SER A 340 26.95 11.18 -24.01
C SER A 340 28.25 11.22 -23.21
N ARG A 341 29.36 10.69 -23.74
CA ARG A 341 30.70 10.79 -23.12
C ARG A 341 31.10 12.25 -22.92
N ALA A 342 31.02 13.06 -23.98
CA ALA A 342 31.39 14.48 -23.90
C ALA A 342 30.50 15.30 -22.94
N GLN A 343 29.21 14.96 -22.83
CA GLN A 343 28.33 15.62 -21.85
C GLN A 343 28.63 15.18 -20.42
N LEU A 344 28.88 13.89 -20.18
CA LEU A 344 29.21 13.37 -18.85
C LEU A 344 30.55 13.92 -18.34
N GLU A 345 31.55 14.02 -19.22
CA GLU A 345 32.86 14.61 -18.90
C GLU A 345 32.74 16.06 -18.41
N LYS A 346 31.75 16.80 -18.91
CA LYS A 346 31.44 18.16 -18.44
C LYS A 346 30.57 18.18 -17.18
N LEU A 347 29.49 17.40 -17.16
CA LEU A 347 28.48 17.46 -16.09
C LEU A 347 28.97 16.91 -14.75
N ILE A 348 29.76 15.83 -14.76
CA ILE A 348 30.26 15.19 -13.54
C ILE A 348 31.03 16.19 -12.65
N PRO A 349 32.08 16.89 -13.13
CA PRO A 349 32.82 17.84 -12.30
C PRO A 349 31.99 19.08 -11.91
N GLU A 350 31.05 19.52 -12.76
CA GLU A 350 30.13 20.61 -12.41
C GLU A 350 29.22 20.22 -11.23
N ILE A 351 28.69 18.99 -11.24
CA ILE A 351 27.85 18.44 -10.17
C ILE A 351 28.66 18.26 -8.89
N GLU A 352 29.86 17.68 -8.95
CA GLU A 352 30.72 17.51 -7.76
C GLU A 352 31.03 18.83 -7.07
N LYS A 353 31.32 19.88 -7.86
CA LYS A 353 31.56 21.23 -7.33
C LYS A 353 30.33 21.81 -6.65
N GLU A 354 29.14 21.55 -7.20
CA GLU A 354 27.88 22.03 -6.63
C GLU A 354 27.50 21.23 -5.36
N GLN A 355 27.63 19.91 -5.39
CA GLN A 355 27.46 19.03 -4.23
C GLN A 355 28.35 19.47 -3.05
N ALA A 356 29.61 19.83 -3.32
CA ALA A 356 30.51 20.35 -2.28
C ALA A 356 29.99 21.64 -1.62
N LYS A 357 29.40 22.57 -2.39
CA LYS A 357 28.78 23.79 -1.84
C LYS A 357 27.56 23.48 -0.97
N HIS A 358 26.74 22.51 -1.38
CA HIS A 358 25.57 22.08 -0.60
C HIS A 358 25.98 21.39 0.71
N ARG A 359 27.03 20.55 0.69
CA ARG A 359 27.59 19.94 1.91
C ARG A 359 28.15 20.97 2.88
N ALA A 360 28.74 22.06 2.37
CA ALA A 360 29.22 23.19 3.17
C ALA A 360 28.08 24.10 3.68
N ALA A 361 26.84 23.89 3.25
CA ALA A 361 25.68 24.75 3.54
C ALA A 361 25.86 26.23 3.11
N ASP A 362 26.66 26.47 2.06
CA ASP A 362 26.93 27.79 1.47
C ASP A 362 25.81 28.29 0.54
N THR A 363 24.77 27.48 0.33
CA THR A 363 23.60 27.79 -0.49
C THR A 363 22.40 28.13 0.37
N LYS A 364 21.29 28.52 -0.28
CA LYS A 364 20.03 28.87 0.38
C LYS A 364 19.50 27.66 1.15
N LYS A 365 19.27 27.83 2.46
CA LYS A 365 18.74 26.79 3.35
C LYS A 365 17.21 26.71 3.23
N VAL A 366 16.65 25.51 3.42
CA VAL A 366 15.20 25.34 3.55
C VAL A 366 14.77 25.58 4.99
N ASN A 367 13.50 25.89 5.21
CA ASN A 367 12.92 26.16 6.53
C ASN A 367 12.59 24.86 7.32
N SER A 368 13.46 23.86 7.24
CA SER A 368 13.35 22.59 7.97
C SER A 368 14.73 22.14 8.42
N VAL A 369 14.80 21.44 9.55
CA VAL A 369 16.07 20.98 10.15
C VAL A 369 15.89 19.57 10.70
N PHE A 370 16.87 18.69 10.45
CA PHE A 370 16.96 17.39 11.11
C PHE A 370 17.97 17.47 12.23
N VAL A 371 17.61 16.99 13.42
CA VAL A 371 18.49 17.00 14.59
C VAL A 371 18.57 15.58 15.16
N GLU A 372 19.77 15.02 15.18
CA GLU A 372 20.06 13.75 15.85
C GLU A 372 20.50 13.99 17.30
N PHE A 373 19.98 13.17 18.20
CA PHE A 373 20.32 13.15 19.61
C PHE A 373 21.15 11.91 19.98
N ASN A 374 21.82 11.95 21.13
CA ASN A 374 22.64 10.81 21.59
C ASN A 374 21.77 9.60 21.95
N SER A 375 20.58 9.82 22.49
CA SER A 375 19.63 8.77 22.86
C SER A 375 18.22 8.98 22.30
N ILE A 376 17.44 7.89 22.24
CA ILE A 376 16.02 7.95 21.86
C ILE A 376 15.19 8.73 22.89
N GLY A 377 15.53 8.66 24.18
CA GLY A 377 14.87 9.40 25.25
C GLY A 377 14.99 10.91 25.08
N GLU A 378 16.17 11.40 24.69
CA GLU A 378 16.41 12.82 24.38
C GLU A 378 15.66 13.27 23.12
N ALA A 379 15.68 12.46 22.06
CA ALA A 379 14.92 12.73 20.84
C ALA A 379 13.41 12.82 21.13
N GLN A 380 12.88 11.91 21.95
CA GLN A 380 11.48 11.93 22.39
C GLN A 380 11.17 13.15 23.28
N ALA A 381 12.09 13.56 24.15
CA ALA A 381 11.94 14.76 24.96
C ALA A 381 11.85 16.02 24.07
N ALA A 382 12.75 16.17 23.09
CA ALA A 382 12.73 17.28 22.14
C ALA A 382 11.48 17.27 21.23
N TYR A 383 11.01 16.08 20.85
CA TYR A 383 9.79 15.90 20.09
C TYR A 383 8.53 16.32 20.89
N GLN A 384 8.53 16.12 22.20
CA GLN A 384 7.41 16.47 23.09
C GLN A 384 7.45 17.94 23.57
N SER A 385 8.63 18.52 23.77
CA SER A 385 8.81 19.87 24.33
C SER A 385 8.34 20.96 23.37
N LEU A 386 7.60 21.99 23.80
CA LEU A 386 7.27 23.12 22.91
C LEU A 386 8.55 23.89 22.52
N THR A 387 8.96 23.79 21.26
CA THR A 387 10.25 24.37 20.79
C THR A 387 10.20 25.86 20.45
N HIS A 388 9.02 26.40 20.16
CA HIS A 388 8.87 27.81 19.80
C HIS A 388 7.62 28.42 20.46
N HIS A 389 7.73 29.68 20.87
CA HIS A 389 6.65 30.39 21.57
C HIS A 389 5.52 30.86 20.65
N GLN A 390 5.81 31.16 19.37
CA GLN A 390 4.80 31.49 18.36
C GLN A 390 4.15 30.24 17.78
N ALA A 391 2.83 30.30 17.59
CA ALA A 391 2.07 29.21 16.98
C ALA A 391 2.59 28.84 15.58
N LEU A 392 2.51 27.55 15.25
CA LEU A 392 2.83 26.96 13.94
C LEU A 392 4.29 27.13 13.48
N HIS A 393 5.17 27.75 14.27
CA HIS A 393 6.61 27.80 14.02
C HIS A 393 7.29 26.56 14.63
N MET A 394 8.27 26.00 13.93
CA MET A 394 8.92 24.73 14.29
C MET A 394 7.92 23.58 14.47
N ALA A 395 6.79 23.63 13.76
CA ALA A 395 5.69 22.67 13.86
C ALA A 395 5.00 22.42 12.50
N PRO A 396 4.42 21.23 12.28
CA PRO A 396 4.60 19.97 13.01
C PRO A 396 6.04 19.45 13.02
N ARG A 397 6.27 18.54 13.97
CA ARG A 397 7.53 17.81 14.16
C ARG A 397 7.29 16.34 13.86
N TYR A 398 8.34 15.64 13.46
CA TYR A 398 8.26 14.22 13.10
C TYR A 398 9.48 13.49 13.66
N ILE A 399 9.30 12.23 14.03
CA ILE A 399 10.35 11.35 14.57
C ILE A 399 10.21 9.98 13.92
N GLY A 400 11.29 9.18 13.92
CA GLY A 400 11.26 7.89 13.25
C GLY A 400 11.24 8.05 11.74
N ILE A 401 11.96 9.03 11.20
CA ILE A 401 11.97 9.29 9.75
C ILE A 401 13.13 8.56 9.12
N THR A 402 12.82 7.71 8.14
CA THR A 402 13.81 7.07 7.29
C THR A 402 14.20 8.06 6.19
N PRO A 403 15.50 8.35 5.96
CA PRO A 403 15.97 9.23 4.89
C PRO A 403 15.35 8.97 3.50
N THR A 404 15.18 7.70 3.14
CA THR A 404 14.63 7.27 1.84
C THR A 404 13.12 7.55 1.70
N GLU A 405 12.44 7.87 2.80
CA GLU A 405 11.02 8.23 2.83
C GLU A 405 10.78 9.74 2.80
N VAL A 406 11.82 10.56 2.95
CA VAL A 406 11.69 12.03 2.97
C VAL A 406 11.22 12.54 1.61
N ILE A 407 10.18 13.39 1.64
CA ILE A 407 9.67 14.13 0.48
C ILE A 407 10.26 15.53 0.53
N TRP A 408 11.43 15.69 -0.08
CA TRP A 408 12.25 16.88 0.03
C TRP A 408 11.57 18.16 -0.47
N SER A 409 10.78 18.07 -1.54
CA SER A 409 9.99 19.17 -2.08
C SER A 409 9.02 19.79 -1.06
N ASN A 410 8.63 19.03 -0.03
CA ASN A 410 7.69 19.47 1.00
C ASN A 410 8.38 20.08 2.24
N LEU A 411 9.72 20.02 2.32
CA LEU A 411 10.48 20.60 3.43
C LEU A 411 10.60 22.13 3.35
N SER A 412 10.37 22.71 2.17
CA SER A 412 10.40 24.16 1.92
C SER A 412 9.07 24.87 2.22
N ILE A 413 8.02 24.12 2.57
CA ILE A 413 6.67 24.65 2.79
C ILE A 413 6.64 25.47 4.08
N LYS A 414 6.15 26.70 3.99
CA LYS A 414 5.94 27.59 5.14
C LYS A 414 4.67 27.21 5.92
N TRP A 415 4.59 27.63 7.19
CA TRP A 415 3.46 27.30 8.06
C TRP A 415 2.10 27.72 7.47
N TRP A 416 2.00 28.91 6.86
CA TRP A 416 0.75 29.43 6.30
C TRP A 416 0.36 28.72 5.00
N GLU A 417 1.34 28.42 4.13
CA GLU A 417 1.13 27.64 2.92
C GLU A 417 0.61 26.24 3.26
N ARG A 418 1.14 25.62 4.31
CA ARG A 418 0.66 24.31 4.80
C ARG A 418 -0.82 24.37 5.18
N VAL A 419 -1.24 25.38 5.95
CA VAL A 419 -2.65 25.53 6.34
C VAL A 419 -3.56 25.64 5.11
N ILE A 420 -3.20 26.49 4.14
CA ILE A 420 -3.98 26.66 2.90
C ILE A 420 -4.02 25.36 2.09
N ARG A 421 -2.89 24.67 1.94
CA ARG A 421 -2.80 23.39 1.22
C ARG A 421 -3.66 22.31 1.88
N VAL A 422 -3.61 22.17 3.20
CA VAL A 422 -4.44 21.19 3.92
C VAL A 422 -5.93 21.48 3.74
N ILE A 423 -6.35 22.74 3.82
CA ILE A 423 -7.75 23.14 3.59
C ILE A 423 -8.16 22.85 2.14
N ALA A 424 -7.35 23.29 1.16
CA ALA A 424 -7.66 23.12 -0.25
C ALA A 424 -7.70 21.64 -0.66
N THR A 425 -6.73 20.84 -0.21
CA THR A 425 -6.68 19.40 -0.49
C THR A 425 -7.84 18.66 0.16
N THR A 426 -8.18 18.98 1.43
CA THR A 426 -9.32 18.37 2.12
C THR A 426 -10.64 18.75 1.45
N ALA A 427 -10.84 20.02 1.07
CA ALA A 427 -12.03 20.46 0.34
C ALA A 427 -12.16 19.77 -1.02
N PHE A 428 -11.05 19.64 -1.76
CA PHE A 428 -11.02 18.89 -3.02
C PHE A 428 -11.39 17.42 -2.83
N ILE A 429 -10.84 16.75 -1.81
CA ILE A 429 -11.16 15.35 -1.52
C ILE A 429 -12.62 15.18 -1.10
N THR A 430 -13.16 16.07 -0.26
CA THR A 430 -14.58 16.03 0.11
C THR A 430 -15.47 16.18 -1.14
N CYS A 431 -15.16 17.13 -2.02
CA CYS A 431 -15.84 17.31 -3.30
C CYS A 431 -15.74 16.05 -4.17
N LEU A 432 -14.53 15.49 -4.30
CA LEU A 432 -14.28 14.25 -5.03
C LEU A 432 -15.12 13.10 -4.50
N VAL A 433 -15.17 12.90 -3.18
CA VAL A 433 -15.95 11.82 -2.53
C VAL A 433 -17.44 12.00 -2.79
N VAL A 434 -17.98 13.22 -2.66
CA VAL A 434 -19.42 13.48 -2.88
C VAL A 434 -19.80 13.28 -4.35
N PHE A 435 -18.98 13.75 -5.29
CA PHE A 435 -19.29 13.75 -6.72
C PHE A 435 -18.69 12.57 -7.50
N TRP A 436 -18.08 11.58 -6.84
CA TRP A 436 -17.46 10.45 -7.54
C TRP A 436 -18.45 9.57 -8.31
N SER A 437 -19.73 9.56 -7.91
CA SER A 437 -20.79 8.88 -8.65
C SER A 437 -20.94 9.42 -10.08
N ILE A 438 -20.58 10.69 -10.34
CA ILE A 438 -20.67 11.30 -11.67
C ILE A 438 -19.68 10.66 -12.66
N PRO A 439 -18.35 10.57 -12.39
CA PRO A 439 -17.43 9.79 -13.21
C PRO A 439 -17.85 8.33 -13.43
N VAL A 440 -18.39 7.68 -12.39
CA VAL A 440 -18.86 6.29 -12.49
C VAL A 440 -20.06 6.19 -13.43
N ALA A 441 -21.05 7.07 -13.28
CA ALA A 441 -22.20 7.17 -14.18
C ALA A 441 -21.80 7.51 -15.62
N PHE A 442 -20.81 8.37 -15.81
CA PHE A 442 -20.28 8.68 -17.13
C PHE A 442 -19.64 7.45 -17.80
N VAL A 443 -18.84 6.68 -17.06
CA VAL A 443 -18.27 5.41 -17.55
C VAL A 443 -19.36 4.40 -17.86
N GLY A 444 -20.37 4.28 -16.99
CA GLY A 444 -21.56 3.46 -17.20
C GLY A 444 -22.32 3.83 -18.48
N ALA A 445 -22.57 5.11 -18.70
CA ALA A 445 -23.22 5.62 -19.91
C ALA A 445 -22.41 5.35 -21.19
N ILE A 446 -21.08 5.49 -21.14
CA ILE A 446 -20.14 5.15 -22.24
C ILE A 446 -20.12 3.65 -22.54
N SER A 447 -20.41 2.84 -21.53
CA SER A 447 -20.35 1.39 -21.63
C SER A 447 -21.42 0.82 -22.57
N ASN A 448 -22.50 1.58 -22.81
CA ASN A 448 -23.42 1.32 -23.89
C ASN A 448 -22.80 1.75 -25.24
N VAL A 449 -22.45 0.77 -26.06
CA VAL A 449 -21.85 0.99 -27.39
C VAL A 449 -22.68 1.93 -28.26
N GLN A 450 -24.01 1.93 -28.13
CA GLN A 450 -24.86 2.83 -28.91
C GLN A 450 -24.70 4.30 -28.48
N ASN A 451 -24.55 4.55 -27.17
CA ASN A 451 -24.28 5.89 -26.64
C ASN A 451 -22.88 6.37 -27.04
N LEU A 452 -21.90 5.46 -27.02
CA LEU A 452 -20.52 5.77 -27.43
C LEU A 452 -20.42 6.16 -28.91
N ILE A 453 -21.19 5.49 -29.79
CA ILE A 453 -21.29 5.86 -31.22
C ILE A 453 -21.99 7.22 -31.40
N CYS A 454 -22.94 7.59 -30.53
CA CYS A 454 -23.53 8.94 -30.53
C CYS A 454 -22.47 10.02 -30.20
N ILE A 455 -21.62 9.76 -29.19
CA ILE A 455 -20.62 10.73 -28.70
C ILE A 455 -19.40 10.82 -29.63
N ILE A 456 -18.89 9.69 -30.12
CA ILE A 456 -17.73 9.59 -31.00
C ILE A 456 -18.15 8.85 -32.29
N PRO A 457 -18.61 9.57 -33.32
CA PRO A 457 -19.07 8.95 -34.57
C PRO A 457 -18.00 8.12 -35.30
N ALA A 458 -16.72 8.34 -34.99
CA ALA A 458 -15.60 7.56 -35.53
C ALA A 458 -15.59 6.09 -35.08
N LEU A 459 -16.34 5.74 -34.02
CA LEU A 459 -16.50 4.37 -33.51
C LEU A 459 -17.65 3.61 -34.17
N SER A 460 -18.28 4.15 -35.22
CA SER A 460 -19.40 3.48 -35.93
C SER A 460 -19.03 2.11 -36.49
N PHE A 461 -17.73 1.85 -36.74
CA PHE A 461 -17.22 0.55 -37.20
C PHE A 461 -17.56 -0.59 -36.22
N ILE A 462 -17.86 -0.30 -34.95
CA ILE A 462 -18.25 -1.31 -33.95
C ILE A 462 -19.59 -1.97 -34.31
N ASN A 463 -20.46 -1.30 -35.08
CA ASN A 463 -21.70 -1.89 -35.58
C ASN A 463 -21.49 -2.93 -36.68
N ASP A 464 -20.34 -2.88 -37.37
CA ASP A 464 -20.01 -3.80 -38.47
C ASP A 464 -19.25 -5.05 -37.97
N ILE A 465 -18.99 -5.14 -36.66
CA ILE A 465 -18.30 -6.27 -36.03
C ILE A 465 -19.29 -7.44 -35.81
N PRO A 466 -18.86 -8.71 -36.01
CA PRO A 466 -19.68 -9.89 -35.73
C PRO A 466 -20.31 -9.86 -34.33
N THR A 467 -21.56 -10.31 -34.23
CA THR A 467 -22.39 -10.26 -33.01
C THR A 467 -21.71 -10.85 -31.77
N ALA A 468 -20.93 -11.92 -31.93
CA ALA A 468 -20.16 -12.52 -30.84
C ALA A 468 -19.08 -11.57 -30.27
N ILE A 469 -18.33 -10.88 -31.14
CA ILE A 469 -17.27 -9.94 -30.73
C ILE A 469 -17.90 -8.65 -30.20
N LYS A 470 -18.99 -8.17 -30.82
CA LYS A 470 -19.77 -7.04 -30.31
C LYS A 470 -20.26 -7.30 -28.88
N GLY A 471 -20.77 -8.51 -28.60
CA GLY A 471 -21.18 -8.94 -27.26
C GLY A 471 -20.03 -8.95 -26.23
N VAL A 472 -18.84 -9.41 -26.64
CA VAL A 472 -17.63 -9.38 -25.80
C VAL A 472 -17.20 -7.96 -25.50
N VAL A 473 -17.19 -7.07 -26.50
CA VAL A 473 -16.82 -5.65 -26.32
C VAL A 473 -17.84 -4.96 -25.41
N THR A 474 -19.14 -5.14 -25.62
CA THR A 474 -20.19 -4.55 -24.76
C THR A 474 -20.17 -5.08 -23.33
N GLY A 475 -19.74 -6.33 -23.12
CA GLY A 475 -19.67 -6.93 -21.78
C GLY A 475 -18.37 -6.61 -21.02
N LEU A 476 -17.21 -6.59 -21.69
CA LEU A 476 -15.91 -6.39 -21.04
C LEU A 476 -15.50 -4.92 -20.94
N LEU A 477 -15.89 -4.08 -21.90
CA LEU A 477 -15.52 -2.66 -21.91
C LEU A 477 -16.00 -1.91 -20.64
N PRO A 478 -17.27 -2.03 -20.18
CA PRO A 478 -17.71 -1.41 -18.93
C PRO A 478 -16.82 -1.79 -17.74
N VAL A 479 -16.54 -3.10 -17.60
CA VAL A 479 -15.78 -3.66 -16.49
C VAL A 479 -14.34 -3.16 -16.50
N ILE A 480 -13.71 -3.11 -17.68
CA ILE A 480 -12.34 -2.61 -17.83
C ILE A 480 -12.28 -1.11 -17.56
N LEU A 481 -13.20 -0.31 -18.11
CA LEU A 481 -13.22 1.14 -17.89
C LEU A 481 -13.47 1.48 -16.42
N LEU A 482 -14.40 0.77 -15.76
CA LEU A 482 -14.66 0.94 -14.33
C LEU A 482 -13.44 0.53 -13.49
N ALA A 483 -12.79 -0.59 -13.82
CA ALA A 483 -11.56 -1.02 -13.14
C ALA A 483 -10.43 0.01 -13.30
N VAL A 484 -10.27 0.61 -14.49
CA VAL A 484 -9.29 1.67 -14.73
C VAL A 484 -9.64 2.91 -13.89
N LEU A 485 -10.91 3.35 -13.88
CA LEU A 485 -11.36 4.48 -13.07
C LEU A 485 -11.08 4.26 -11.57
N MET A 486 -11.40 3.07 -11.05
CA MET A 486 -11.15 2.73 -9.64
C MET A 486 -9.65 2.60 -9.32
N SER A 487 -8.82 2.16 -10.28
CA SER A 487 -7.36 2.12 -10.11
C SER A 487 -6.72 3.50 -10.07
N LEU A 488 -7.34 4.51 -10.69
CA LEU A 488 -6.86 5.89 -10.71
C LEU A 488 -7.07 6.59 -9.36
N LEU A 489 -8.15 6.25 -8.64
CA LEU A 489 -8.52 6.92 -7.40
C LEU A 489 -7.40 6.89 -6.34
N PRO A 490 -6.83 5.73 -5.94
CA PRO A 490 -5.67 5.68 -5.06
C PRO A 490 -4.50 6.58 -5.48
N ILE A 491 -4.24 6.72 -6.78
CA ILE A 491 -3.16 7.55 -7.31
C ILE A 491 -3.47 9.03 -7.07
N ILE A 492 -4.72 9.46 -7.33
CA ILE A 492 -5.19 10.82 -7.03
C ILE A 492 -5.07 11.11 -5.53
N LEU A 493 -5.54 10.21 -4.67
CA LEU A 493 -5.48 10.41 -3.21
C LEU A 493 -4.04 10.58 -2.71
N ARG A 494 -3.11 9.76 -3.21
CA ARG A 494 -1.67 9.86 -2.89
C ARG A 494 -1.06 11.16 -3.38
N MET A 495 -1.44 11.61 -4.58
CA MET A 495 -1.01 12.89 -5.12
C MET A 495 -1.50 14.05 -4.25
N MET A 496 -2.77 14.03 -3.86
CA MET A 496 -3.36 15.06 -2.99
C MET A 496 -2.71 15.09 -1.61
N ALA A 497 -2.42 13.94 -1.01
CA ALA A 497 -1.69 13.87 0.26
C ALA A 497 -0.27 14.46 0.13
N LYS A 498 0.46 14.18 -0.96
CA LYS A 498 1.74 14.83 -1.25
C LYS A 498 1.61 16.35 -1.40
N LEU A 499 0.59 16.83 -2.12
CA LEU A 499 0.31 18.26 -2.32
C LEU A 499 -0.12 18.97 -1.03
N SER A 500 -0.68 18.24 -0.06
CA SER A 500 -1.05 18.74 1.27
C SER A 500 0.18 19.18 2.08
N GLY A 501 1.35 18.61 1.79
CA GLY A 501 2.63 18.97 2.41
C GLY A 501 3.13 17.97 3.46
N ASP A 502 2.69 16.71 3.39
CA ASP A 502 3.22 15.61 4.20
C ASP A 502 4.72 15.41 3.89
N PRO A 503 5.62 15.45 4.89
CA PRO A 503 7.06 15.45 4.64
C PRO A 503 7.65 14.04 4.42
N THR A 504 6.89 12.97 4.67
CA THR A 504 7.36 11.59 4.49
C THR A 504 6.34 10.74 3.73
N LYS A 505 6.81 9.70 3.05
CA LYS A 505 5.95 8.70 2.38
C LYS A 505 5.02 7.99 3.38
N SER A 506 5.51 7.70 4.59
CA SER A 506 4.70 7.12 5.67
C SER A 506 3.57 8.04 6.14
N ALA A 507 3.81 9.35 6.27
CA ALA A 507 2.75 10.32 6.55
C ALA A 507 1.71 10.38 5.42
N VAL A 508 2.16 10.30 4.16
CA VAL A 508 1.27 10.21 2.99
C VAL A 508 0.36 8.98 3.06
N GLU A 509 0.88 7.79 3.39
CA GLU A 509 0.04 6.57 3.55
C GLU A 509 -1.05 6.78 4.61
N LEU A 510 -0.68 7.38 5.75
CA LEU A 510 -1.62 7.67 6.83
C LEU A 510 -2.72 8.61 6.33
N THR A 511 -2.38 9.73 5.69
CA THR A 511 -3.36 10.67 5.14
C THR A 511 -4.27 10.01 4.10
N VAL A 512 -3.70 9.20 3.21
CA VAL A 512 -4.45 8.43 2.20
C VAL A 512 -5.41 7.45 2.85
N GLN A 513 -5.04 6.80 3.96
CA GLN A 513 -5.94 5.91 4.70
C GLN A 513 -7.22 6.63 5.13
N ASN A 514 -7.12 7.87 5.61
CA ASN A 514 -8.29 8.65 6.03
C ASN A 514 -9.18 9.01 4.84
N TYR A 515 -8.57 9.55 3.76
CA TYR A 515 -9.30 9.93 2.56
C TYR A 515 -9.99 8.73 1.90
N TYR A 516 -9.27 7.62 1.78
CA TYR A 516 -9.82 6.42 1.15
C TYR A 516 -10.84 5.71 2.03
N PHE A 517 -10.69 5.75 3.36
CA PHE A 517 -11.73 5.23 4.26
C PHE A 517 -13.02 6.04 4.17
N ALA A 518 -12.95 7.37 4.16
CA ALA A 518 -14.11 8.21 3.94
C ALA A 518 -14.79 7.90 2.60
N PHE A 519 -14.00 7.71 1.54
CA PHE A 519 -14.50 7.26 0.25
C PHE A 519 -15.20 5.89 0.33
N GLN A 520 -14.59 4.91 0.99
CA GLN A 520 -15.16 3.56 1.15
C GLN A 520 -16.50 3.59 1.89
N VAL A 521 -16.59 4.32 3.00
CA VAL A 521 -17.83 4.45 3.76
C VAL A 521 -18.89 5.17 2.94
N VAL A 522 -18.57 6.33 2.33
CA VAL A 522 -19.58 7.12 1.61
C VAL A 522 -20.01 6.42 0.31
N GLN A 523 -19.07 6.03 -0.55
CA GLN A 523 -19.40 5.53 -1.89
C GLN A 523 -19.68 4.03 -1.90
N VAL A 524 -18.80 3.23 -1.29
CA VAL A 524 -18.89 1.76 -1.37
C VAL A 524 -19.92 1.20 -0.38
N PHE A 525 -20.17 1.89 0.73
CA PHE A 525 -21.19 1.47 1.70
C PHE A 525 -22.48 2.31 1.59
N LEU A 526 -22.48 3.60 1.92
CA LEU A 526 -23.72 4.38 2.05
C LEU A 526 -24.43 4.61 0.71
N VAL A 527 -23.74 5.09 -0.32
CA VAL A 527 -24.32 5.33 -1.66
C VAL A 527 -24.76 4.01 -2.30
N ALA A 528 -23.94 2.96 -2.22
CA ALA A 528 -24.33 1.62 -2.70
C ALA A 528 -25.61 1.12 -2.01
N THR A 529 -25.73 1.32 -0.69
CA THR A 529 -26.93 0.94 0.09
C THR A 529 -28.18 1.74 -0.29
N LEU A 530 -28.00 3.02 -0.62
CA LEU A 530 -29.10 3.89 -1.06
C LEU A 530 -29.50 3.63 -2.52
N GLY A 531 -28.63 3.04 -3.35
CA GLY A 531 -28.96 2.67 -4.72
C GLY A 531 -29.45 3.84 -5.58
N SER A 532 -30.52 3.63 -6.35
CA SER A 532 -31.16 4.70 -7.15
C SER A 532 -31.73 5.83 -6.28
N ALA A 533 -32.07 5.55 -5.02
CA ALA A 533 -32.48 6.58 -4.06
C ALA A 533 -31.32 7.50 -3.64
N ALA A 534 -30.06 7.14 -3.89
CA ALA A 534 -28.92 8.04 -3.68
C ALA A 534 -28.94 9.23 -4.65
N ALA A 535 -29.35 9.00 -5.91
CA ALA A 535 -29.45 10.04 -6.92
C ALA A 535 -30.60 11.02 -6.62
N SER A 536 -31.75 10.52 -6.15
CA SER A 536 -32.84 11.37 -5.67
C SER A 536 -32.51 12.06 -4.35
N ALA A 537 -31.73 11.40 -3.48
CA ALA A 537 -31.31 11.95 -2.19
C ALA A 537 -30.51 13.24 -2.33
N VAL A 538 -29.78 13.48 -3.43
CA VAL A 538 -29.10 14.77 -3.64
C VAL A 538 -30.09 15.93 -3.71
N GLY A 539 -31.23 15.74 -4.37
CA GLY A 539 -32.33 16.72 -4.36
C GLY A 539 -32.96 16.83 -2.96
N ASP A 540 -33.22 15.69 -2.31
CA ASP A 540 -33.79 15.65 -0.96
C ASP A 540 -32.87 16.20 0.14
N ILE A 541 -31.54 16.15 -0.03
CA ILE A 541 -30.54 16.67 0.93
C ILE A 541 -30.54 18.19 0.91
N VAL A 542 -30.71 18.77 -0.28
CA VAL A 542 -30.84 20.23 -0.45
C VAL A 542 -32.17 20.72 0.12
N GLU A 543 -33.24 19.93 -0.01
CA GLU A 543 -34.58 20.33 0.45
C GLU A 543 -34.86 19.97 1.93
N ASN A 544 -34.42 18.81 2.42
CA ASN A 544 -34.75 18.26 3.75
C ASN A 544 -33.61 17.38 4.33
N PRO A 545 -32.50 17.97 4.82
CA PRO A 545 -31.37 17.22 5.38
C PRO A 545 -31.73 16.40 6.63
N THR A 546 -32.82 16.73 7.33
CA THR A 546 -33.29 16.02 8.53
C THR A 546 -33.98 14.69 8.22
N GLY A 547 -34.39 14.43 6.97
CA GLY A 547 -35.07 13.19 6.55
C GLY A 547 -34.12 12.02 6.22
N ILE A 548 -32.82 12.30 6.13
CA ILE A 548 -31.79 11.33 5.73
C ILE A 548 -31.78 10.07 6.62
N PRO A 549 -31.75 10.17 7.97
CA PRO A 549 -31.73 8.98 8.83
C PRO A 549 -32.93 8.05 8.62
N GLY A 550 -34.11 8.62 8.33
CA GLY A 550 -35.31 7.84 8.01
C GLY A 550 -35.19 7.07 6.70
N LYS A 551 -34.64 7.70 5.64
CA LYS A 551 -34.39 7.01 4.36
C LYS A 551 -33.32 5.93 4.47
N LEU A 552 -32.26 6.17 5.24
CA LEU A 552 -31.27 5.13 5.54
C LEU A 552 -31.89 3.96 6.31
N ALA A 553 -32.75 4.24 7.29
CA ALA A 553 -33.44 3.22 8.06
C ALA A 553 -34.30 2.30 7.18
N THR A 554 -34.97 2.83 6.16
CA THR A 554 -35.78 2.01 5.24
C THR A 554 -34.94 1.24 4.22
N SER A 555 -33.81 1.78 3.77
CA SER A 555 -33.00 1.18 2.69
C SER A 555 -31.94 0.19 3.17
N ILE A 556 -31.45 0.32 4.41
CA ILE A 556 -30.43 -0.58 4.94
C ILE A 556 -30.92 -2.04 5.06
N PRO A 557 -32.09 -2.34 5.67
CA PRO A 557 -32.55 -3.72 5.80
C PRO A 557 -32.74 -4.42 4.46
N THR A 558 -33.27 -3.71 3.46
CA THR A 558 -33.54 -4.25 2.12
C THR A 558 -32.26 -4.55 1.34
N ALA A 559 -31.17 -3.84 1.63
CA ALA A 559 -29.86 -4.06 1.02
C ALA A 559 -29.05 -5.25 1.61
N SER A 560 -29.59 -5.98 2.59
CA SER A 560 -28.87 -7.08 3.25
C SER A 560 -28.52 -8.24 2.29
N GLY A 561 -29.38 -8.55 1.30
CA GLY A 561 -29.15 -9.57 0.27
C GLY A 561 -27.94 -9.28 -0.61
N PHE A 562 -27.81 -8.01 -1.03
CA PHE A 562 -26.65 -7.52 -1.75
C PHE A 562 -25.37 -7.77 -0.95
N TYR A 563 -25.35 -7.41 0.34
CA TYR A 563 -24.13 -7.57 1.15
C TYR A 563 -23.78 -9.05 1.42
N LEU A 564 -24.77 -9.95 1.51
CA LEU A 564 -24.50 -11.39 1.55
C LEU A 564 -23.77 -11.84 0.28
N SER A 565 -24.28 -11.47 -0.91
CA SER A 565 -23.63 -11.78 -2.19
C SER A 565 -22.28 -11.07 -2.33
N TYR A 566 -22.15 -9.85 -1.81
CA TYR A 566 -20.91 -9.07 -1.82
C TYR A 566 -19.81 -9.76 -1.00
N PHE A 567 -20.11 -10.24 0.21
CA PHE A 567 -19.12 -11.00 1.01
C PHE A 567 -18.70 -12.30 0.34
N VAL A 568 -19.61 -12.99 -0.37
CA VAL A 568 -19.27 -14.16 -1.19
C VAL A 568 -18.33 -13.79 -2.33
N LEU A 569 -18.67 -12.75 -3.10
CA LEU A 569 -17.87 -12.27 -4.22
C LEU A 569 -16.48 -11.80 -3.77
N GLN A 570 -16.41 -11.05 -2.67
CA GLN A 570 -15.15 -10.58 -2.09
C GLN A 570 -14.33 -11.76 -1.53
N GLY A 571 -14.95 -12.60 -0.71
CA GLY A 571 -14.29 -13.70 0.00
C GLY A 571 -13.79 -14.84 -0.91
N LEU A 572 -14.48 -15.13 -2.01
CA LEU A 572 -14.07 -16.18 -2.95
C LEU A 572 -13.46 -15.61 -4.23
N GLY A 573 -14.14 -14.65 -4.87
CA GLY A 573 -13.71 -14.05 -6.14
C GLY A 573 -12.42 -13.25 -5.99
N VAL A 574 -12.43 -12.22 -5.15
CA VAL A 574 -11.25 -11.33 -5.01
C VAL A 574 -10.06 -12.07 -4.39
N VAL A 575 -10.29 -12.93 -3.39
CA VAL A 575 -9.24 -13.74 -2.75
C VAL A 575 -8.55 -14.68 -3.74
N SER A 576 -9.30 -15.42 -4.56
CA SER A 576 -8.70 -16.32 -5.57
C SER A 576 -7.89 -15.55 -6.61
N GLY A 577 -8.35 -14.35 -6.99
CA GLY A 577 -7.61 -13.39 -7.81
C GLY A 577 -6.32 -12.90 -7.16
N LEU A 578 -6.37 -12.56 -5.86
CA LEU A 578 -5.23 -12.07 -5.06
C LEU A 578 -4.13 -13.14 -4.93
N LEU A 579 -4.49 -14.41 -4.78
CA LEU A 579 -3.55 -15.53 -4.72
C LEU A 579 -2.85 -15.78 -6.06
N VAL A 580 -3.59 -15.78 -7.18
CA VAL A 580 -3.00 -15.99 -8.51
C VAL A 580 -2.20 -14.76 -8.97
N GLY A 581 -2.75 -13.56 -8.76
CA GLY A 581 -2.17 -12.29 -9.22
C GLY A 581 -1.90 -12.25 -10.74
N LEU A 582 -2.71 -12.91 -11.57
CA LEU A 582 -2.38 -13.26 -12.96
C LEU A 582 -1.88 -12.07 -13.79
N ALA A 583 -2.54 -10.91 -13.66
CA ALA A 583 -2.16 -9.68 -14.37
C ALA A 583 -0.68 -9.33 -14.15
N GLY A 584 -0.19 -9.40 -12.92
CA GLY A 584 1.23 -9.16 -12.60
C GLY A 584 2.17 -10.18 -13.25
N LEU A 585 1.75 -11.44 -13.43
CA LEU A 585 2.57 -12.44 -14.13
C LEU A 585 2.64 -12.15 -15.63
N VAL A 586 1.50 -11.84 -16.24
CA VAL A 586 1.40 -11.52 -17.67
C VAL A 586 2.20 -10.27 -17.98
N ILE A 587 2.02 -9.20 -17.20
CA ILE A 587 2.79 -7.97 -17.34
C ILE A 587 4.29 -8.27 -17.18
N ALA A 588 4.69 -9.00 -16.14
CA ALA A 588 6.11 -9.31 -15.93
C ALA A 588 6.73 -10.04 -17.14
N LYS A 589 6.04 -11.04 -17.72
CA LYS A 589 6.53 -11.85 -18.85
C LYS A 589 6.48 -11.15 -20.21
N VAL A 590 5.40 -10.43 -20.50
CA VAL A 590 5.24 -9.71 -21.77
C VAL A 590 6.16 -8.50 -21.79
N LEU A 591 6.16 -7.73 -20.69
CA LEU A 591 6.94 -6.52 -20.59
C LEU A 591 8.45 -6.80 -20.46
N SER A 592 8.85 -7.97 -19.96
CA SER A 592 10.28 -8.34 -19.93
C SER A 592 10.80 -8.51 -21.35
N LYS A 593 10.04 -9.17 -22.22
CA LYS A 593 10.43 -9.38 -23.62
C LYS A 593 10.53 -8.08 -24.42
N LEU A 594 9.74 -7.06 -24.07
CA LEU A 594 9.66 -5.79 -24.81
C LEU A 594 10.57 -4.69 -24.25
N LEU A 595 10.74 -4.59 -22.92
CA LEU A 595 11.45 -3.47 -22.29
C LEU A 595 12.85 -3.82 -21.75
N ASP A 596 13.22 -5.10 -21.63
CA ASP A 596 14.53 -5.50 -21.12
C ASP A 596 15.60 -5.37 -22.21
N SER A 597 16.07 -4.13 -22.37
CA SER A 597 17.11 -3.77 -23.33
C SER A 597 18.52 -3.77 -22.76
N THR A 598 18.69 -3.71 -21.42
CA THR A 598 19.98 -3.65 -20.71
C THR A 598 20.00 -4.62 -19.52
N PRO A 599 21.20 -5.10 -19.09
CA PRO A 599 21.34 -5.99 -17.93
C PRO A 599 20.71 -5.41 -16.66
N ARG A 600 20.91 -4.11 -16.41
CA ARG A 600 20.31 -3.40 -15.27
C ARG A 600 18.80 -3.52 -15.22
N LYS A 601 18.10 -3.38 -16.36
CA LYS A 601 16.64 -3.50 -16.41
C LYS A 601 16.18 -4.92 -16.07
N MET A 602 16.90 -5.93 -16.56
CA MET A 602 16.63 -7.34 -16.22
C MET A 602 16.83 -7.58 -14.71
N TYR A 603 17.94 -7.11 -14.15
CA TYR A 603 18.27 -7.24 -12.74
C TYR A 603 17.26 -6.49 -11.85
N LYS A 604 17.01 -5.19 -12.08
CA LYS A 604 16.04 -4.40 -11.32
C LYS A 604 14.64 -5.04 -11.32
N ARG A 605 14.20 -5.56 -12.47
CA ARG A 605 12.94 -6.29 -12.58
C ARG A 605 12.96 -7.60 -11.80
N TRP A 606 14.08 -8.31 -11.78
CA TRP A 606 14.27 -9.57 -11.06
C TRP A 606 14.28 -9.38 -9.54
N ILE A 607 14.92 -8.33 -9.04
CA ILE A 607 15.01 -8.06 -7.60
C ILE A 607 13.79 -7.32 -7.04
N SER A 608 13.04 -6.60 -7.89
CA SER A 608 11.86 -5.85 -7.45
C SER A 608 10.73 -6.80 -7.04
N LEU A 609 10.30 -6.65 -5.79
CA LEU A 609 9.15 -7.29 -5.19
C LEU A 609 7.90 -6.41 -5.33
N SER A 610 6.72 -7.02 -5.25
CA SER A 610 5.46 -6.27 -5.24
C SER A 610 5.21 -5.71 -3.85
N GLY A 611 5.17 -4.39 -3.71
CA GLY A 611 4.83 -3.75 -2.44
C GLY A 611 3.33 -3.60 -2.18
N LEU A 612 3.00 -3.31 -0.93
CA LEU A 612 1.64 -2.99 -0.48
C LEU A 612 1.52 -1.52 -0.08
N GLY A 613 0.50 -0.85 -0.62
CA GLY A 613 0.11 0.48 -0.16
C GLY A 613 -0.83 0.42 1.03
N TRP A 614 -0.33 0.59 2.25
CA TRP A 614 -1.14 0.47 3.47
C TRP A 614 -2.33 1.42 3.51
N GLY A 615 -2.18 2.65 3.00
CA GLY A 615 -3.25 3.64 2.91
C GLY A 615 -4.41 3.22 2.00
N THR A 616 -4.21 2.23 1.14
CA THR A 616 -5.24 1.69 0.22
C THR A 616 -5.77 0.34 0.66
N VAL A 617 -4.94 -0.48 1.31
CA VAL A 617 -5.31 -1.83 1.75
C VAL A 617 -6.21 -1.76 2.98
N PHE A 618 -5.78 -1.07 4.04
CA PHE A 618 -6.53 -1.01 5.31
C PHE A 618 -7.99 -0.55 5.15
N PRO A 619 -8.27 0.57 4.46
CA PRO A 619 -9.64 1.10 4.39
C PRO A 619 -10.67 0.15 3.80
N VAL A 620 -10.29 -0.68 2.83
CA VAL A 620 -11.20 -1.65 2.19
C VAL A 620 -11.68 -2.67 3.22
N TYR A 621 -10.74 -3.27 3.97
CA TYR A 621 -11.07 -4.31 4.96
C TYR A 621 -11.69 -3.74 6.23
N THR A 622 -11.29 -2.53 6.64
CA THR A 622 -11.98 -1.80 7.71
C THR A 622 -13.44 -1.52 7.32
N ASN A 623 -13.71 -1.13 6.06
CA ASN A 623 -15.08 -0.90 5.59
C ASN A 623 -15.89 -2.19 5.52
N LEU A 624 -15.31 -3.32 5.10
CA LEU A 624 -15.96 -4.63 5.18
C LEU A 624 -16.38 -4.97 6.62
N PHE A 625 -15.53 -4.67 7.59
CA PHE A 625 -15.86 -4.88 9.00
C PHE A 625 -16.92 -3.90 9.49
N VAL A 626 -16.87 -2.62 9.07
CA VAL A 626 -17.93 -1.63 9.34
C VAL A 626 -19.30 -2.10 8.83
N ILE A 627 -19.37 -2.62 7.59
CA ILE A 627 -20.61 -3.19 7.03
C ILE A 627 -21.12 -4.33 7.91
N ALA A 628 -20.25 -5.26 8.31
CA ALA A 628 -20.64 -6.38 9.17
C ALA A 628 -21.21 -5.91 10.53
N ILE A 629 -20.61 -4.89 11.14
CA ILE A 629 -21.11 -4.28 12.40
C ILE A 629 -22.49 -3.64 12.18
N CYS A 630 -22.68 -2.88 11.10
CA CYS A 630 -23.95 -2.23 10.77
C CYS A 630 -25.10 -3.22 10.62
N TYR A 631 -24.86 -4.36 9.97
CA TYR A 631 -25.89 -5.37 9.74
C TYR A 631 -26.09 -6.35 10.90
N ALA A 632 -25.23 -6.33 11.92
CA ALA A 632 -25.20 -7.34 12.97
C ALA A 632 -26.54 -7.59 13.67
N CYS A 633 -27.28 -6.51 13.98
CA CYS A 633 -28.58 -6.57 14.66
C CYS A 633 -29.78 -6.41 13.71
N ILE A 634 -29.54 -6.15 12.42
CA ILE A 634 -30.56 -5.94 11.40
C ILE A 634 -30.78 -7.23 10.59
N ALA A 635 -29.69 -7.80 10.07
CA ALA A 635 -29.63 -9.03 9.28
C ALA A 635 -28.46 -9.91 9.77
N PRO A 636 -28.62 -10.66 10.88
CA PRO A 636 -27.52 -11.36 11.54
C PRO A 636 -26.81 -12.40 10.68
N LEU A 637 -27.46 -12.89 9.61
CA LEU A 637 -26.85 -13.81 8.65
C LEU A 637 -25.61 -13.20 7.98
N VAL A 638 -25.56 -11.87 7.81
CA VAL A 638 -24.41 -11.15 7.24
C VAL A 638 -23.13 -11.41 8.04
N LEU A 639 -23.23 -11.57 9.37
CA LEU A 639 -22.07 -11.84 10.23
C LEU A 639 -21.39 -13.17 9.92
N LEU A 640 -22.17 -14.20 9.57
CA LEU A 640 -21.62 -15.52 9.23
C LEU A 640 -20.82 -15.45 7.92
N PHE A 641 -21.40 -14.82 6.90
CA PHE A 641 -20.73 -14.63 5.60
C PHE A 641 -19.52 -13.70 5.71
N ALA A 642 -19.61 -12.65 6.52
CA ALA A 642 -18.49 -11.76 6.83
C ALA A 642 -17.35 -12.53 7.52
N ALA A 643 -17.65 -13.37 8.51
CA ALA A 643 -16.63 -14.18 9.19
C ALA A 643 -15.88 -15.10 8.23
N ILE A 644 -16.60 -15.78 7.33
CA ILE A 644 -16.01 -16.67 6.30
C ILE A 644 -15.18 -15.85 5.30
N GLY A 645 -15.74 -14.76 4.78
CA GLY A 645 -15.05 -13.90 3.81
C GLY A 645 -13.76 -13.30 4.37
N MET A 646 -13.81 -12.76 5.60
CA MET A 646 -12.64 -12.21 6.29
C MET A 646 -11.59 -13.28 6.61
N TRP A 647 -12.00 -14.53 6.84
CA TRP A 647 -11.08 -15.65 7.03
C TRP A 647 -10.32 -15.99 5.73
N PHE A 648 -11.01 -15.98 4.59
CA PHE A 648 -10.34 -16.15 3.30
C PHE A 648 -9.33 -15.03 3.00
N PHE A 649 -9.68 -13.77 3.32
CA PHE A 649 -8.72 -12.67 3.22
C PHE A 649 -7.52 -12.85 4.16
N TYR A 650 -7.74 -13.25 5.42
CA TYR A 650 -6.67 -13.56 6.36
C TYR A 650 -5.73 -14.61 5.78
N PHE A 651 -6.26 -15.71 5.24
CA PHE A 651 -5.46 -16.77 4.61
C PHE A 651 -4.63 -16.23 3.43
N ALA A 652 -5.24 -15.47 2.53
CA ALA A 652 -4.59 -14.99 1.31
C ALA A 652 -3.50 -13.95 1.59
N TYR A 653 -3.77 -12.98 2.48
CA TYR A 653 -2.75 -12.02 2.88
C TYR A 653 -1.66 -12.64 3.72
N ARG A 654 -1.96 -13.62 4.57
CA ARG A 654 -0.93 -14.37 5.30
C ARG A 654 0.02 -15.08 4.34
N TYR A 655 -0.51 -15.73 3.31
CA TYR A 655 0.33 -16.34 2.27
C TYR A 655 1.18 -15.28 1.54
N ASN A 656 0.55 -14.21 1.06
CA ASN A 656 1.27 -13.23 0.25
C ASN A 656 2.28 -12.42 1.08
N LEU A 657 1.99 -12.05 2.32
CA LEU A 657 2.97 -11.37 3.20
C LEU A 657 4.17 -12.27 3.49
N LEU A 658 3.95 -13.57 3.71
CA LEU A 658 5.05 -14.51 3.94
C LEU A 658 5.90 -14.71 2.67
N PHE A 659 5.31 -14.88 1.49
CA PHE A 659 6.05 -15.40 0.33
C PHE A 659 6.22 -14.44 -0.85
N VAL A 660 5.40 -13.39 -0.97
CA VAL A 660 5.26 -12.60 -2.22
C VAL A 660 5.52 -11.11 -2.02
N TYR A 661 4.88 -10.49 -1.02
CA TYR A 661 4.86 -9.05 -0.84
C TYR A 661 6.05 -8.54 -0.02
N ASP A 662 6.58 -7.39 -0.42
CA ASP A 662 7.55 -6.62 0.36
C ASP A 662 6.91 -5.33 0.90
N ILE A 663 7.61 -4.62 1.77
CA ILE A 663 7.18 -3.32 2.29
C ILE A 663 7.90 -2.21 1.52
N ASP A 664 7.12 -1.44 0.77
CA ASP A 664 7.63 -0.23 0.10
C ASP A 664 7.75 0.95 1.09
N VAL A 665 6.80 1.05 2.03
CA VAL A 665 6.70 2.14 3.02
C VAL A 665 6.27 1.55 4.36
N ASP A 666 7.06 1.80 5.41
CA ASP A 666 6.76 1.30 6.77
C ASP A 666 6.18 2.44 7.62
N THR A 667 4.93 2.28 8.06
CA THR A 667 4.26 3.25 8.95
C THR A 667 4.46 2.93 10.43
N LYS A 668 5.25 1.89 10.75
CA LYS A 668 5.65 1.53 12.11
C LYS A 668 4.44 1.24 13.01
N GLY A 669 3.43 0.61 12.43
CA GLY A 669 2.19 0.22 13.07
C GLY A 669 1.09 1.28 13.07
N LEU A 670 1.35 2.52 12.66
CA LEU A 670 0.44 3.65 12.87
C LEU A 670 -0.90 3.53 12.13
N VAL A 671 -0.95 2.75 11.04
CA VAL A 671 -2.19 2.49 10.28
C VAL A 671 -3.20 1.65 11.04
N TYR A 672 -2.74 0.78 11.96
CA TYR A 672 -3.58 -0.13 12.72
C TYR A 672 -4.49 0.55 13.77
N PRO A 673 -3.98 1.37 14.71
CA PRO A 673 -4.85 2.05 15.68
C PRO A 673 -5.83 2.99 14.96
N ARG A 674 -5.43 3.59 13.83
CA ARG A 674 -6.33 4.38 12.99
C ARG A 674 -7.46 3.53 12.42
N ALA A 675 -7.18 2.32 11.93
CA ALA A 675 -8.21 1.38 11.49
C ALA A 675 -9.14 0.93 12.63
N LEU A 676 -8.61 0.72 13.84
CA LEU A 676 -9.44 0.42 15.02
C LEU A 676 -10.39 1.56 15.36
N GLN A 677 -9.91 2.81 15.34
CA GLN A 677 -10.76 3.99 15.58
C GLN A 677 -11.82 4.17 14.49
N GLN A 678 -11.50 3.82 13.24
CA GLN A 678 -12.45 3.83 12.13
C GLN A 678 -13.63 2.85 12.33
N LEU A 679 -13.50 1.80 13.16
CA LEU A 679 -14.60 0.88 13.47
C LEU A 679 -15.72 1.54 14.27
N PHE A 680 -15.45 2.61 15.04
CA PHE A 680 -16.50 3.39 15.70
C PHE A 680 -17.47 4.02 14.68
N VAL A 681 -17.02 4.30 13.45
CA VAL A 681 -17.93 4.76 12.39
C VAL A 681 -19.00 3.71 12.09
N GLY A 682 -18.64 2.43 12.11
CA GLY A 682 -19.61 1.34 11.97
C GLY A 682 -20.57 1.25 13.15
N LEU A 683 -20.09 1.44 14.38
CA LEU A 683 -20.96 1.50 15.57
C LEU A 683 -21.95 2.67 15.48
N TYR A 684 -21.48 3.87 15.15
CA TYR A 684 -22.34 5.05 15.02
C TYR A 684 -23.39 4.87 13.92
N ILE A 685 -23.01 4.35 12.75
CA ILE A 685 -23.97 4.07 11.68
C ILE A 685 -24.97 3.02 12.16
N ALA A 686 -24.53 1.91 12.75
CA ALA A 686 -25.41 0.86 13.25
C ALA A 686 -26.44 1.39 14.27
N GLU A 687 -25.99 2.19 15.25
CA GLU A 687 -26.83 2.79 16.28
C GLU A 687 -27.82 3.80 15.68
N ILE A 688 -27.37 4.72 14.82
CA ILE A 688 -28.23 5.70 14.15
C ILE A 688 -29.30 5.00 13.30
N CYS A 689 -28.94 3.93 12.59
CA CYS A 689 -29.87 3.18 11.76
C CYS A 689 -30.90 2.41 12.59
N LEU A 690 -30.51 1.80 13.71
CA LEU A 690 -31.45 1.18 14.65
C LEU A 690 -32.39 2.22 15.30
N ILE A 691 -31.88 3.40 15.66
CA ILE A 691 -32.69 4.52 16.13
C ILE A 691 -33.73 4.90 15.06
N GLY A 692 -33.31 5.06 13.80
CA GLY A 692 -34.21 5.36 12.69
C GLY A 692 -35.27 4.27 12.46
N LEU A 693 -34.88 2.99 12.54
CA LEU A 693 -35.81 1.86 12.41
C LEU A 693 -36.85 1.82 13.52
N PHE A 694 -36.44 2.06 14.77
CA PHE A 694 -37.37 2.13 15.90
C PHE A 694 -38.21 3.41 15.88
N ALA A 695 -37.69 4.51 15.34
CA ALA A 695 -38.43 5.76 15.18
C ALA A 695 -39.66 5.60 14.27
N ILE A 696 -39.54 4.83 13.18
CA ILE A 696 -40.65 4.54 12.27
C ILE A 696 -41.81 3.83 13.01
N GLN A 697 -41.49 3.02 14.01
CA GLN A 697 -42.46 2.22 14.79
C GLN A 697 -42.95 2.93 16.07
N LEU A 698 -42.73 4.24 16.20
CA LEU A 698 -43.21 5.04 17.34
C LEU A 698 -44.73 5.25 17.31
N GLY A 699 -45.35 5.29 16.12
CA GLY A 699 -46.79 5.50 15.96
C GLY A 699 -47.62 4.44 16.70
N ASP A 700 -47.19 3.18 16.63
CA ASP A 700 -47.85 2.04 17.28
C ASP A 700 -47.43 1.84 18.75
N LYS A 701 -46.65 2.79 19.31
CA LYS A 701 -46.03 2.75 20.65
C LYS A 701 -45.22 1.48 20.97
N SER A 702 -45.00 0.61 19.99
CA SER A 702 -44.38 -0.71 20.17
C SER A 702 -42.87 -0.61 20.37
N ALA A 703 -42.21 0.42 19.82
CA ALA A 703 -40.76 0.58 19.86
C ALA A 703 -40.26 1.75 20.72
N LEU A 704 -41.10 2.40 21.53
CA LEU A 704 -40.73 3.58 22.32
C LEU A 704 -39.57 3.28 23.30
N GLY A 705 -39.65 2.18 24.06
CA GLY A 705 -38.58 1.77 24.98
C GLY A 705 -37.25 1.48 24.28
N PRO A 706 -37.22 0.58 23.28
CA PRO A 706 -36.07 0.31 22.40
C PRO A 706 -35.44 1.56 21.81
N PHE A 707 -36.26 2.50 21.32
CA PHE A 707 -35.80 3.78 20.77
C PHE A 707 -35.01 4.61 21.80
N ILE A 708 -35.55 4.80 23.01
CA ILE A 708 -34.87 5.54 24.08
C ILE A 708 -33.56 4.83 24.49
N LEU A 709 -33.59 3.51 24.64
CA LEU A 709 -32.41 2.73 25.00
C LEU A 709 -31.30 2.85 23.95
N MET A 710 -31.62 2.89 22.66
CA MET A 710 -30.62 3.08 21.62
C MET A 710 -30.00 4.49 21.65
N ILE A 711 -30.78 5.53 21.98
CA ILE A 711 -30.22 6.88 22.18
C ILE A 711 -29.26 6.90 23.37
N VAL A 712 -29.62 6.25 24.48
CA VAL A 712 -28.73 6.12 25.65
C VAL A 712 -27.44 5.39 25.27
N LEU A 713 -27.53 4.32 24.46
CA LEU A 713 -26.37 3.59 23.96
C LEU A 713 -25.49 4.49 23.09
N LEU A 714 -26.06 5.29 22.19
CA LEU A 714 -25.33 6.23 21.34
C LEU A 714 -24.55 7.26 22.15
N ILE A 715 -25.18 7.84 23.19
CA ILE A 715 -24.51 8.77 24.11
C ILE A 715 -23.38 8.05 24.85
N PHE A 716 -23.63 6.84 25.34
CA PHE A 716 -22.60 6.03 26.00
C PHE A 716 -21.43 5.72 25.06
N THR A 717 -21.68 5.31 23.82
CA THR A 717 -20.65 5.04 22.80
C THR A 717 -19.84 6.29 22.50
N PHE A 718 -20.46 7.47 22.42
CA PHE A 718 -19.74 8.75 22.29
C PHE A 718 -18.83 9.04 23.49
N LEU A 719 -19.34 8.94 24.71
CA LEU A 719 -18.55 9.16 25.93
C LEU A 719 -17.41 8.14 26.07
N TYR A 720 -17.68 6.88 25.74
CA TYR A 720 -16.69 5.80 25.73
C TYR A 720 -15.57 6.08 24.74
N HIS A 721 -15.91 6.43 23.49
CA HIS A 721 -14.94 6.74 22.45
C HIS A 721 -14.10 7.98 22.82
N ALA A 722 -14.72 9.03 23.36
CA ALA A 722 -14.01 10.20 23.85
C ALA A 722 -13.04 9.86 25.00
N SER A 723 -13.48 9.05 25.97
CA SER A 723 -12.66 8.58 27.09
C SER A 723 -11.49 7.71 26.61
N LEU A 724 -11.75 6.79 25.68
CA LEU A 724 -10.74 5.93 25.08
C LEU A 724 -9.67 6.77 24.37
N ASN A 725 -10.07 7.75 23.55
CA ASN A 725 -9.12 8.61 22.86
C ASN A 725 -8.28 9.44 23.84
N ALA A 726 -8.90 10.01 24.88
CA ALA A 726 -8.16 10.74 25.92
C ALA A 726 -7.11 9.87 26.63
N ALA A 727 -7.41 8.60 26.86
CA ALA A 727 -6.49 7.66 27.50
C ALA A 727 -5.38 7.16 26.55
N LEU A 728 -5.71 6.84 25.30
CA LEU A 728 -4.78 6.18 24.37
C LEU A 728 -3.91 7.14 23.56
N ASP A 729 -4.40 8.34 23.22
CA ASP A 729 -3.69 9.28 22.34
C ASP A 729 -2.24 9.57 22.75
N PRO A 730 -1.94 9.85 24.04
CA PRO A 730 -0.57 10.07 24.49
C PRO A 730 0.33 8.85 24.25
N LEU A 731 -0.19 7.64 24.46
CA LEU A 731 0.53 6.36 24.34
C LEU A 731 0.75 5.94 22.88
N LEU A 732 -0.11 6.41 21.97
CA LEU A 732 0.04 6.18 20.52
C LEU A 732 1.12 7.10 19.92
N LYS A 733 1.23 8.33 20.42
CA LYS A 733 2.12 9.37 19.88
C LYS A 733 3.52 9.34 20.48
N TYR A 734 3.63 9.07 21.79
CA TYR A 734 4.87 9.25 22.55
C TYR A 734 5.36 7.95 23.20
N LEU A 735 6.67 7.87 23.42
CA LEU A 735 7.29 6.78 24.17
C LEU A 735 7.40 7.15 25.67
N PRO A 736 6.90 6.29 26.60
CA PRO A 736 6.98 6.56 28.03
C PRO A 736 8.40 6.39 28.61
N LYS A 737 8.85 7.33 29.45
CA LYS A 737 10.15 7.23 30.15
C LYS A 737 10.25 6.02 31.10
N SER A 738 9.13 5.60 31.68
CA SER A 738 9.09 4.42 32.57
C SER A 738 9.51 3.13 31.86
N LEU A 739 9.14 2.98 30.58
CA LEU A 739 9.50 1.81 29.79
C LEU A 739 10.95 1.87 29.30
N GLU A 740 11.50 3.07 29.07
CA GLU A 740 12.92 3.24 28.77
C GLU A 740 13.80 2.77 29.94
N GLU A 741 13.43 3.15 31.17
CA GLU A 741 14.15 2.69 32.37
C GLU A 741 13.98 1.18 32.62
N GLU A 742 12.77 0.65 32.40
CA GLU A 742 12.54 -0.80 32.49
C GLU A 742 13.34 -1.57 31.43
N GLU A 743 13.40 -1.08 30.18
CA GLU A 743 14.25 -1.69 29.14
C GLU A 743 15.73 -1.66 29.52
N ARG A 744 16.21 -0.52 30.05
CA ARG A 744 17.59 -0.40 30.57
C ARG A 744 17.87 -1.42 31.67
N ARG A 745 16.94 -1.59 32.61
CA ARG A 745 17.03 -2.58 33.69
C ARG A 745 17.08 -4.01 33.15
N LEU A 746 16.23 -4.34 32.18
CA LEU A 746 16.20 -5.65 31.55
C LEU A 746 17.50 -5.95 30.78
N LEU A 747 18.03 -4.96 30.04
CA LEU A 747 19.31 -5.09 29.33
C LEU A 747 20.50 -5.24 30.29
N ALA A 748 20.51 -4.50 31.41
CA ALA A 748 21.54 -4.66 32.44
C ALA A 748 21.53 -6.08 33.02
N ALA A 749 20.34 -6.58 33.37
CA ALA A 749 20.18 -7.95 33.85
C ALA A 749 20.63 -9.00 32.81
N GLU A 750 20.38 -8.77 31.52
CA GLU A 750 20.86 -9.64 30.43
C GLU A 750 22.40 -9.56 30.28
N SER A 751 22.99 -8.38 30.47
CA SER A 751 24.45 -8.20 30.40
C SER A 751 25.20 -8.91 31.52
N ASP A 752 24.57 -9.10 32.68
CA ASP A 752 25.17 -9.84 33.81
C ASP A 752 25.19 -11.37 33.60
N LEU A 753 24.59 -11.89 32.52
CA LEU A 753 24.59 -13.33 32.20
C LEU A 753 25.96 -13.81 31.67
N PRO A 754 26.38 -15.05 31.95
CA PRO A 754 27.56 -15.64 31.30
C PRO A 754 27.37 -15.78 29.79
N ALA A 755 28.45 -15.70 29.01
CA ALA A 755 28.41 -15.57 27.55
C ALA A 755 27.70 -16.72 26.80
N ASN A 756 27.66 -17.92 27.39
CA ASN A 756 26.90 -19.06 26.87
C ASN A 756 25.38 -18.88 27.01
N GLU A 757 24.91 -18.30 28.11
CA GLU A 757 23.48 -17.98 28.33
C GLU A 757 23.03 -16.74 27.53
N ARG A 758 23.96 -15.87 27.12
CA ARG A 758 23.69 -14.75 26.19
C ARG A 758 23.39 -15.21 24.76
N ALA A 759 23.95 -16.36 24.33
CA ALA A 759 23.83 -16.88 22.97
C ALA A 759 22.57 -17.75 22.73
N ASP A 760 21.97 -18.29 23.80
CA ASP A 760 20.80 -19.19 23.75
C ASP A 760 19.44 -18.48 23.74
N ALA A 761 19.40 -17.14 23.75
CA ALA A 761 18.18 -16.40 23.42
C ALA A 761 17.85 -16.69 21.94
N PRO A 762 16.68 -17.27 21.60
CA PRO A 762 16.47 -17.96 20.33
C PRO A 762 16.67 -17.01 19.15
N THR A 763 17.84 -17.09 18.53
CA THR A 763 18.27 -16.34 17.35
C THR A 763 17.68 -16.92 16.06
N ASN A 764 17.21 -18.17 16.09
CA ASN A 764 16.50 -18.81 14.98
C ASN A 764 15.07 -19.19 15.41
N GLY A 765 14.11 -18.32 15.14
CA GLY A 765 12.67 -18.55 15.37
C GLY A 765 12.05 -19.67 14.53
N PHE A 766 12.85 -20.51 13.86
CA PHE A 766 12.38 -21.53 12.92
C PHE A 766 12.58 -22.99 13.33
N GLU A 767 13.46 -23.31 14.29
CA GLU A 767 13.74 -24.73 14.61
C GLU A 767 13.08 -25.26 15.89
N LYS A 768 12.40 -24.43 16.69
CA LYS A 768 11.67 -24.88 17.90
C LYS A 768 10.20 -24.48 17.98
N ALA A 769 9.60 -23.97 16.91
CA ALA A 769 8.16 -23.65 16.91
C ALA A 769 7.26 -24.88 16.64
N GLY A 770 7.83 -26.05 16.33
CA GLY A 770 7.08 -27.28 16.04
C GLY A 770 6.92 -28.25 17.22
N ALA A 771 7.63 -28.04 18.32
CA ALA A 771 7.60 -28.92 19.49
C ALA A 771 8.15 -28.20 20.73
N ALA A 772 7.50 -27.12 21.17
CA ALA A 772 7.62 -26.61 22.54
C ALA A 772 6.54 -25.54 22.78
N GLU A 773 5.57 -25.84 23.64
CA GLU A 773 4.74 -24.85 24.34
C GLU A 773 5.52 -24.02 25.38
N ASP A 774 6.85 -24.12 25.40
CA ASP A 774 7.72 -23.42 26.33
C ASP A 774 8.75 -22.62 25.51
N GLY A 775 8.42 -21.36 25.24
CA GLY A 775 9.45 -20.37 24.91
C GLY A 775 10.41 -20.27 26.08
N TYR A 776 11.72 -20.34 25.81
CA TYR A 776 12.75 -20.26 26.83
C TYR A 776 12.54 -18.98 27.66
N LEU A 777 12.23 -19.20 28.93
CA LEU A 777 11.90 -18.16 29.90
C LEU A 777 13.17 -17.38 30.21
N ASP A 778 13.14 -16.06 30.04
CA ASP A 778 14.00 -15.19 30.83
C ASP A 778 13.68 -15.48 32.32
N PRO A 779 14.61 -16.06 33.10
CA PRO A 779 14.32 -16.59 34.44
C PRO A 779 13.90 -15.53 35.47
N ARG A 780 14.00 -14.23 35.13
CA ARG A 780 13.97 -13.14 36.13
C ARG A 780 12.72 -12.25 36.07
N VAL A 781 11.87 -12.39 35.05
CA VAL A 781 10.50 -11.87 35.06
C VAL A 781 9.56 -13.06 35.11
N PRO A 782 8.91 -13.36 36.25
CA PRO A 782 8.10 -14.55 36.38
C PRO A 782 7.10 -14.56 35.23
N PRO A 783 7.04 -15.63 34.41
CA PRO A 783 5.95 -15.74 33.46
C PRO A 783 4.66 -15.60 34.27
N HIS A 784 3.75 -14.74 33.81
CA HIS A 784 2.38 -14.77 34.31
C HIS A 784 1.95 -16.25 34.31
N GLU A 785 1.37 -16.73 35.41
CA GLU A 785 0.86 -18.11 35.50
C GLU A 785 0.11 -18.46 34.22
N LYS A 786 0.43 -19.60 33.58
CA LYS A 786 -0.14 -19.98 32.26
C LYS A 786 -1.68 -19.84 32.31
N PRO A 787 -2.25 -18.77 31.75
CA PRO A 787 -3.66 -18.52 31.92
C PRO A 787 -4.47 -19.42 30.98
N GLY A 788 -5.66 -19.82 31.42
CA GLY A 788 -6.65 -20.35 30.49
C GLY A 788 -6.96 -19.36 29.37
N MET A 789 -7.35 -19.86 28.20
CA MET A 789 -7.57 -19.07 26.98
C MET A 789 -8.53 -17.89 27.20
N ILE A 790 -9.59 -18.09 28.00
CA ILE A 790 -10.58 -17.06 28.32
C ILE A 790 -9.98 -15.97 29.22
N LYS A 791 -9.22 -16.34 30.27
CA LYS A 791 -8.58 -15.37 31.17
C LYS A 791 -7.56 -14.52 30.41
N LYS A 792 -6.79 -15.14 29.51
CA LYS A 792 -5.87 -14.44 28.59
C LYS A 792 -6.59 -13.48 27.65
N PHE A 793 -7.76 -13.88 27.16
CA PHE A 793 -8.56 -13.06 26.26
C PHE A 793 -9.17 -11.84 26.96
N LEU A 794 -9.72 -12.02 28.17
CA LEU A 794 -10.41 -10.98 28.94
C LEU A 794 -9.47 -10.00 29.66
N ARG A 795 -8.21 -10.38 29.91
CA ARG A 795 -7.23 -9.56 30.65
C ARG A 795 -6.00 -9.21 29.82
N PRO A 796 -6.14 -8.42 28.74
CA PRO A 796 -4.99 -7.94 27.98
C PRO A 796 -4.06 -7.08 28.82
N ASP A 797 -4.57 -6.38 29.83
CA ASP A 797 -3.81 -5.57 30.79
C ASP A 797 -2.69 -6.34 31.50
N ILE A 798 -2.91 -7.64 31.76
CA ILE A 798 -1.92 -8.52 32.41
C ILE A 798 -1.09 -9.27 31.35
N TYR A 799 -1.76 -9.99 30.45
CA TYR A 799 -1.10 -10.99 29.60
C TYR A 799 -0.57 -10.43 28.28
N THR A 800 -0.73 -9.13 28.05
CA THR A 800 -0.13 -8.43 26.91
C THR A 800 0.69 -7.23 27.36
N ASP A 801 1.27 -7.31 28.55
CA ASP A 801 2.17 -6.32 29.12
C ASP A 801 3.49 -6.18 28.33
N TYR A 802 4.23 -5.10 28.63
CA TYR A 802 5.47 -4.77 27.95
C TYR A 802 6.51 -5.92 27.97
N PRO A 803 6.81 -6.57 29.12
CA PRO A 803 7.76 -7.70 29.15
C PRO A 803 7.33 -8.87 28.26
N THR A 804 6.04 -9.19 28.20
CA THR A 804 5.54 -10.24 27.30
C THR A 804 5.70 -9.84 25.84
N MET A 805 5.38 -8.60 25.48
CA MET A 805 5.52 -8.11 24.11
C MET A 805 6.99 -8.00 23.68
N ARG A 806 7.90 -7.61 24.58
CA ARG A 806 9.35 -7.57 24.36
C ARG A 806 9.93 -8.93 23.94
N ARG A 807 9.32 -10.03 24.37
CA ARG A 807 9.73 -11.40 23.97
C ARG A 807 9.33 -11.74 22.53
N MET A 808 8.35 -11.05 21.95
CA MET A 808 7.89 -11.28 20.57
C MET A 808 8.71 -10.52 19.51
N VAL A 809 9.43 -9.48 19.92
CA VAL A 809 10.22 -8.63 19.05
C VAL A 809 11.59 -9.26 18.81
N PRO A 810 12.14 -9.26 17.58
CA PRO A 810 13.47 -9.78 17.29
C PRO A 810 14.56 -9.19 18.18
N ARG A 811 15.54 -10.03 18.57
CA ARG A 811 16.71 -9.63 19.38
C ARG A 811 18.07 -9.83 18.70
N SER A 812 18.13 -10.60 17.60
CA SER A 812 19.36 -10.97 16.88
C SER A 812 19.76 -9.89 15.84
N PHE A 813 20.82 -9.10 16.08
CA PHE A 813 22.24 -9.16 15.62
C PHE A 813 22.57 -8.66 14.18
N ALA A 814 22.87 -7.36 14.09
CA ALA A 814 24.15 -6.87 13.58
C ALA A 814 24.85 -6.17 14.75
N ASP A 815 26.19 -6.07 14.76
CA ASP A 815 26.90 -5.27 15.78
C ASP A 815 26.24 -3.88 15.88
N PRO A 816 25.53 -3.59 16.98
CA PRO A 816 24.76 -2.36 17.04
C PRO A 816 25.65 -1.11 17.04
N ASP A 817 26.96 -1.29 17.24
CA ASP A 817 27.97 -0.24 17.22
C ASP A 817 28.59 -0.05 15.81
N ALA A 818 28.24 -0.89 14.84
CA ALA A 818 28.67 -0.82 13.43
C ALA A 818 27.48 -0.92 12.44
N LEU A 819 26.32 -0.33 12.77
CA LEU A 819 25.12 -0.35 11.92
C LEU A 819 25.32 0.37 10.57
N TYR A 820 26.16 1.40 10.54
CA TYR A 820 26.36 2.25 9.38
C TYR A 820 27.84 2.55 9.17
N ALA A 821 28.26 2.66 7.90
CA ALA A 821 29.54 3.28 7.60
C ALA A 821 29.51 4.76 8.03
N PRO A 822 30.65 5.35 8.47
CA PRO A 822 30.69 6.74 8.92
C PRO A 822 30.15 7.75 7.90
N GLU A 823 30.35 7.46 6.60
CA GLU A 823 29.85 8.26 5.48
C GLU A 823 28.32 8.23 5.40
N VAL A 824 27.72 7.05 5.55
CA VAL A 824 26.27 6.86 5.56
C VAL A 824 25.61 7.65 6.69
N GLU A 825 26.20 7.64 7.89
CA GLU A 825 25.65 8.43 8.99
C GLU A 825 25.80 9.94 8.78
N ARG A 826 26.96 10.38 8.28
CA ARG A 826 27.21 11.79 7.97
C ARG A 826 26.19 12.30 6.96
N ASP A 827 25.91 11.49 5.94
CA ASP A 827 25.19 11.93 4.76
C ASP A 827 23.70 11.60 4.75
N ALA A 828 23.21 10.90 5.78
CA ALA A 828 21.86 10.35 5.84
C ALA A 828 20.74 11.35 5.54
N PHE A 829 20.76 12.55 6.14
CA PHE A 829 19.71 13.56 5.96
C PHE A 829 20.12 14.71 5.03
N PHE A 830 20.98 14.44 4.04
CA PHE A 830 21.10 15.30 2.86
C PHE A 830 20.15 14.86 1.75
N HIS A 831 19.80 15.82 0.89
CA HIS A 831 19.04 15.52 -0.32
C HIS A 831 19.78 14.47 -1.16
N PRO A 832 19.09 13.47 -1.75
CA PRO A 832 19.73 12.44 -2.57
C PRO A 832 20.63 12.99 -3.68
N SER A 833 20.32 14.15 -4.26
CA SER A 833 21.16 14.78 -5.28
C SER A 833 22.51 15.28 -4.75
N VAL A 834 22.64 15.57 -3.44
CA VAL A 834 23.89 15.99 -2.77
C VAL A 834 24.84 14.82 -2.56
N THR A 835 24.29 13.61 -2.39
CA THR A 835 25.04 12.38 -2.13
C THR A 835 25.10 11.48 -3.37
N SER A 836 24.47 11.88 -4.47
CA SER A 836 24.37 11.09 -5.69
C SER A 836 25.70 11.00 -6.43
N GLU A 837 26.30 9.81 -6.41
CA GLU A 837 27.49 9.48 -7.18
C GLU A 837 27.17 9.18 -8.66
N PRO A 838 28.13 9.35 -9.59
CA PRO A 838 27.96 8.94 -10.97
C PRO A 838 27.62 7.44 -11.07
N PRO A 839 26.53 7.06 -11.76
CA PRO A 839 26.11 5.66 -11.80
C PRO A 839 27.10 4.80 -12.58
N MET A 840 27.53 3.67 -12.00
CA MET A 840 28.34 2.68 -12.71
C MET A 840 27.54 2.05 -13.84
N LEU A 841 27.98 2.17 -15.08
CA LEU A 841 27.34 1.59 -16.26
C LEU A 841 27.56 0.08 -16.32
N TRP A 842 26.53 -0.66 -16.74
CA TRP A 842 26.60 -2.12 -16.84
C TRP A 842 26.15 -2.61 -18.22
N ILE A 843 27.12 -3.07 -19.01
CA ILE A 843 26.90 -3.56 -20.37
C ILE A 843 27.16 -5.07 -20.45
N PRO A 844 26.60 -5.80 -21.43
CA PRO A 844 26.90 -7.22 -21.59
C PRO A 844 28.21 -7.46 -22.34
N ARG A 845 28.94 -8.49 -21.91
CA ARG A 845 30.09 -9.02 -22.63
C ARG A 845 29.69 -9.63 -23.97
N ASP A 846 30.44 -9.30 -25.01
CA ASP A 846 30.28 -9.82 -26.36
C ASP A 846 31.51 -10.62 -26.82
N SER A 847 31.28 -11.54 -27.76
CA SER A 847 32.35 -12.39 -28.30
C SER A 847 33.25 -11.67 -29.32
N ALA A 848 32.85 -10.49 -29.80
CA ALA A 848 33.57 -9.73 -30.81
C ALA A 848 34.55 -8.71 -30.21
N GLY A 849 34.56 -8.54 -28.88
CA GLY A 849 35.45 -7.63 -28.15
C GLY A 849 35.01 -6.17 -28.14
N CYS A 850 33.79 -5.85 -28.58
CA CYS A 850 33.25 -4.49 -28.58
C CYS A 850 33.10 -3.95 -27.15
N SER A 851 32.49 -4.72 -26.26
CA SER A 851 32.27 -4.41 -24.84
C SER A 851 33.58 -4.08 -24.13
N ARG A 852 34.66 -4.85 -24.35
CA ARG A 852 35.98 -4.56 -23.76
C ARG A 852 36.54 -3.21 -24.21
N GLN A 853 36.37 -2.87 -25.48
CA GLN A 853 36.76 -1.56 -26.01
C GLN A 853 35.92 -0.44 -25.37
N GLU A 854 34.60 -0.60 -25.32
CA GLU A 854 33.72 0.40 -24.72
C GLU A 854 33.98 0.57 -23.21
N VAL A 855 34.29 -0.50 -22.47
CA VAL A 855 34.72 -0.43 -21.06
C VAL A 855 35.99 0.42 -20.93
N HIS A 856 36.98 0.23 -21.81
CA HIS A 856 38.21 1.01 -21.79
C HIS A 856 37.99 2.49 -22.13
N ASP A 857 37.17 2.78 -23.16
CA ASP A 857 37.00 4.15 -23.65
C ASP A 857 36.02 4.97 -22.81
N THR A 858 34.91 4.36 -22.38
CA THR A 858 33.94 5.00 -21.46
C THR A 858 34.45 5.05 -20.03
N GLY A 859 35.27 4.08 -19.60
CA GLY A 859 35.89 4.05 -18.28
C GLY A 859 36.77 5.25 -17.94
N LYS A 860 37.18 6.03 -18.96
CA LYS A 860 37.89 7.31 -18.78
C LYS A 860 37.00 8.44 -18.28
N VAL A 861 35.69 8.33 -18.47
CA VAL A 861 34.69 9.37 -18.16
C VAL A 861 33.78 8.95 -17.01
N ILE A 862 33.31 7.71 -17.01
CA ILE A 862 32.38 7.17 -16.02
C ILE A 862 32.66 5.68 -15.80
N ALA A 863 32.49 5.20 -14.57
CA ALA A 863 32.70 3.79 -14.24
C ALA A 863 31.79 2.88 -15.10
N ILE A 864 32.35 1.82 -15.67
CA ILE A 864 31.66 0.88 -16.56
C ILE A 864 32.23 -0.53 -16.41
N THR A 865 31.37 -1.54 -16.54
CA THR A 865 31.77 -2.96 -16.46
C THR A 865 30.97 -3.85 -17.40
N ASP A 866 31.61 -4.95 -17.84
CA ASP A 866 31.03 -5.99 -18.69
C ASP A 866 30.81 -7.34 -17.97
N VAL A 867 31.00 -7.37 -16.64
CA VAL A 867 30.98 -8.59 -15.83
C VAL A 867 29.53 -9.04 -15.55
N ALA A 868 29.32 -10.33 -15.31
CA ALA A 868 28.03 -10.95 -14.90
C ALA A 868 26.88 -10.87 -15.93
N ALA A 869 27.08 -10.28 -17.11
CA ALA A 869 26.11 -10.30 -18.22
C ALA A 869 26.81 -10.57 -19.56
N HIS A 870 26.18 -11.34 -20.44
CA HIS A 870 26.72 -11.70 -21.75
C HIS A 870 25.61 -11.93 -22.79
N PHE A 871 25.99 -12.02 -24.07
CA PHE A 871 25.09 -12.48 -25.12
C PHE A 871 25.20 -13.99 -25.32
N ASP A 872 24.06 -14.69 -25.39
CA ASP A 872 24.00 -16.11 -25.76
C ASP A 872 24.30 -16.34 -27.25
N GLU A 873 24.39 -17.61 -27.67
CA GLU A 873 24.60 -18.01 -29.08
C GLU A 873 23.51 -17.52 -30.06
N LYS A 874 22.33 -17.16 -29.52
CA LYS A 874 21.20 -16.61 -30.27
C LYS A 874 21.17 -15.08 -30.22
N ASN A 875 22.20 -14.44 -29.64
CA ASN A 875 22.32 -13.00 -29.43
C ASN A 875 21.22 -12.41 -28.52
N ASN A 876 20.68 -13.22 -27.61
CA ASN A 876 19.84 -12.75 -26.52
C ASN A 876 20.72 -12.33 -25.35
N LEU A 877 20.23 -11.33 -24.62
CA LEU A 877 20.88 -10.86 -23.42
C LEU A 877 20.60 -11.82 -22.26
N VAL A 878 21.65 -12.29 -21.61
CA VAL A 878 21.57 -13.16 -20.44
C VAL A 878 22.46 -12.57 -19.34
N TRP A 879 21.99 -12.60 -18.10
CA TRP A 879 22.81 -12.29 -16.93
C TRP A 879 22.74 -13.48 -15.98
N ASP A 880 23.82 -13.69 -15.24
CA ASP A 880 23.93 -14.80 -14.30
C ASP A 880 23.35 -14.40 -12.93
N PRO A 881 22.25 -15.03 -12.47
CA PRO A 881 21.64 -14.73 -11.17
C PRO A 881 22.50 -15.06 -9.96
N GLU A 882 23.49 -15.95 -10.11
CA GLU A 882 24.38 -16.39 -9.03
C GLU A 882 25.67 -15.57 -8.95
N ALA A 883 26.01 -14.85 -10.02
CA ALA A 883 27.19 -13.99 -10.05
C ALA A 883 26.98 -12.71 -9.21
N GLU A 884 28.07 -12.23 -8.61
CA GLU A 884 28.07 -10.94 -7.91
C GLU A 884 27.76 -9.81 -8.90
N VAL A 885 26.64 -9.11 -8.66
CA VAL A 885 26.16 -8.08 -9.58
C VAL A 885 26.89 -6.76 -9.29
N PRO A 886 27.54 -6.13 -10.29
CA PRO A 886 28.36 -4.94 -10.05
C PRO A 886 27.61 -3.70 -9.54
N ILE A 887 26.29 -3.69 -9.71
CA ILE A 887 25.39 -2.59 -9.32
C ILE A 887 24.54 -2.94 -8.09
N ALA A 888 24.86 -4.02 -7.38
CA ALA A 888 24.14 -4.41 -6.18
C ALA A 888 24.55 -3.50 -5.02
N GLU A 889 23.61 -2.66 -4.57
CA GLU A 889 23.77 -1.89 -3.34
C GLU A 889 23.05 -2.60 -2.19
N PRO A 890 23.71 -2.81 -1.03
CA PRO A 890 23.05 -3.35 0.14
C PRO A 890 21.98 -2.38 0.63
N LYS A 891 20.80 -2.91 0.99
CA LYS A 891 19.73 -2.11 1.59
C LYS A 891 20.19 -1.57 2.95
N ILE A 892 20.24 -0.25 3.09
CA ILE A 892 20.57 0.42 4.36
C ILE A 892 19.31 0.53 5.22
N TYR A 893 19.37 0.05 6.46
CA TYR A 893 18.24 0.06 7.40
C TYR A 893 18.40 1.23 8.38
N TYR A 894 17.87 2.39 7.99
CA TYR A 894 17.91 3.61 8.82
C TYR A 894 16.99 3.59 10.03
#